data_AF-A0AA42L2E0-F1
#
_entry.id   AF-A0AA42L2E0-F1
#
_cell.length_a   1.000
_cell.length_b   1.000
_cell.length_c   1.000
_cell.angle_alpha   90.00
_cell.angle_beta   90.00
_cell.angle_gamma   90.00
#
_symmetry.space_group_name_H-M   'P 1'
#
loop_
_entity.id
_entity.type
_entity.pdbx_description
1 polymer ?
#
loop_
_entity_poly.entity_id
_entity_poly.type
_entity_poly.pdbx_seq_one_letter_code
_entity_poly.pdbx_strand_id
1 'polypeptide(L)'
;MGMKHSTRTHGQDALALAIALALAAAVIPAGAAAQQAASTGSQDATNLDSVQVTGYRYAIEKSLEQKRDANAVVEVITAEDVGKFPDKNVADALQRVPGVVITRSGGEGKSVSVRGLAPDLTLTQLNGNYVATSETNDEATRSFNYTLLPSNMLSSAELFKSPEARIDEGGIGGTVILHTRRPLDMESNSGFVTLEGTSSDTHHDIDPQASALYSWHSKDERFGVLIGVTQQKRTTRTMEASTEDYQWYGAGKARDAYGNVQAQDGIHYWWGKSGFNNQTGGNYSDFFMPTSVNFAVKEEKRERKGGQLTFQFKPVDNVTMTANYFRFELQGDYTQNMLKIPEWSMARFNGDGNWAGGRLLNGLDFDPSGNTVTGAQFEKLAGKTYYCSEDQAKAAGLKPGGWGPDDCTVPTPQLTGGYSKEKALSQTADLTIDWDISPLWKASFTGGRTWSEGGPSMNFRMSAKPRRKVGNDYLSGNLYSAWDLTGTPSATFSPDLQQQLMNGIAEVDTGSTDSSWKRTEVKQNYFQADVTKLFESGWLDSIQFGAKYRDGKVHRNTGNTYWVCPGRDPADYDNSRYQSGCDPTAGDAQPGFFLSNPINNIAGGFNANVFPGINYPAYIHYLNKTYGGSHNRTEEDFVYNVNEKIYSGYFQANFRTERVRGNVGVRVVRTKQFAQSSDSIEKFNDYFLDNASGAPMACTDPAAAAYPTYSCESGFVRLPHDLAQSKTYSLIGVDRTYTDVLPSFNIAWDITDTLVLRGAASKVIARPGYTDIAAPGALSYYSEEYVNDRRVAGGASTAGWVGQGSNKQLEPFKATQFDLGLEWYFQPGAVAGVGLFRKNVDNFTLPVVRDTPMVINGEAVNVQRYETQANGRDGVSQGVELYGQYTFDFGFGVQANYTYNDTNLASIVLDGQEIGSSPLVGSAKNQANVTVFYENDKFLARASFNRRGQVVGGLNNGLTVYTEPYDQLDLNVAYNLTPDWTLTASVINATKSEQRVHLGSDTKARLISNTYAGRQLYFGATWKF
;
A
#
# COMPACT_ATOMS: atom_id res chain seq x y z
N MET A 1 -1.11 -9.01 57.91
CA MET A 1 -0.91 -7.83 58.78
C MET A 1 0.55 -7.43 58.67
N GLY A 2 0.85 -6.25 58.09
CA GLY A 2 2.21 -5.77 57.83
C GLY A 2 2.39 -5.23 56.41
N MET A 3 2.34 -3.90 56.28
CA MET A 3 2.61 -3.12 55.06
C MET A 3 4.09 -3.16 54.64
N LYS A 4 4.36 -3.08 53.33
CA LYS A 4 5.42 -2.24 52.73
C LYS A 4 5.23 -2.05 51.21
N HIS A 5 5.68 -0.88 50.75
CA HIS A 5 5.45 -0.17 49.48
C HIS A 5 5.89 -0.86 48.17
N SER A 6 5.23 -0.46 47.07
CA SER A 6 5.91 -0.13 45.80
C SER A 6 5.13 0.95 45.05
N THR A 7 5.85 2.02 44.67
CA THR A 7 5.40 3.22 43.97
C THR A 7 5.37 3.01 42.45
N ARG A 8 4.26 3.37 41.79
CA ARG A 8 4.22 3.71 40.36
C ARG A 8 3.59 5.09 40.20
N THR A 9 4.38 6.04 39.71
CA THR A 9 3.98 7.39 39.34
C THR A 9 3.30 7.36 37.96
N HIS A 10 2.02 7.74 37.91
CA HIS A 10 1.30 8.03 36.68
C HIS A 10 1.60 9.46 36.21
N GLY A 11 2.06 9.60 34.97
CA GLY A 11 2.02 10.86 34.22
C GLY A 11 0.99 10.74 33.11
N GLN A 12 -0.28 11.07 33.39
CA GLN A 12 -1.35 11.13 32.38
C GLN A 12 -2.25 12.39 32.45
N ASP A 13 -2.04 13.32 33.39
CA ASP A 13 -3.04 14.36 33.65
C ASP A 13 -2.79 15.74 33.02
N ALA A 14 -1.76 15.92 32.17
CA ALA A 14 -1.49 17.23 31.57
C ALA A 14 -2.39 17.57 30.36
N LEU A 15 -2.85 16.56 29.61
CA LEU A 15 -3.60 16.78 28.36
C LEU A 15 -5.10 17.04 28.61
N ALA A 16 -5.68 16.37 29.61
CA ALA A 16 -7.08 16.58 30.00
C ALA A 16 -7.33 17.98 30.60
N LEU A 17 -6.34 18.51 31.33
CA LEU A 17 -6.43 19.85 31.93
C LEU A 17 -6.30 20.98 30.89
N ALA A 18 -5.50 20.78 29.84
CA ALA A 18 -5.33 21.75 28.74
C ALA A 18 -6.59 21.88 27.86
N ILE A 19 -7.33 20.77 27.65
CA ILE A 19 -8.59 20.77 26.89
C ILE A 19 -9.71 21.44 27.70
N ALA A 20 -9.75 21.26 29.03
CA ALA A 20 -10.74 21.90 29.89
C ALA A 20 -10.52 23.42 30.05
N LEU A 21 -9.27 23.90 30.06
CA LEU A 21 -8.94 25.32 30.20
C LEU A 21 -9.18 26.14 28.92
N ALA A 22 -9.17 25.52 27.73
CA ALA A 22 -9.48 26.22 26.47
C ALA A 22 -10.98 26.45 26.25
N LEU A 23 -11.86 25.67 26.89
CA LEU A 23 -13.32 25.75 26.76
C LEU A 23 -13.99 26.72 27.76
N ALA A 24 -13.27 27.21 28.78
CA ALA A 24 -13.85 28.02 29.86
C ALA A 24 -13.75 29.54 29.66
N ALA A 25 -13.12 30.04 28.59
CA ALA A 25 -12.82 31.47 28.42
C ALA A 25 -13.81 32.27 27.55
N ALA A 26 -14.94 31.70 27.12
CA ALA A 26 -15.90 32.37 26.23
C ALA A 26 -17.35 32.29 26.72
N VAL A 27 -17.63 32.76 27.95
CA VAL A 27 -18.99 33.05 28.39
C VAL A 27 -19.02 34.41 29.09
N ILE A 28 -19.46 35.44 28.36
CA ILE A 28 -19.93 36.70 28.94
C ILE A 28 -21.46 36.68 28.84
N PRO A 29 -22.21 36.81 29.95
CA PRO A 29 -23.65 36.94 29.89
C PRO A 29 -24.03 38.41 29.67
N ALA A 30 -24.73 38.72 28.58
CA ALA A 30 -25.44 39.99 28.42
C ALA A 30 -26.92 39.78 28.76
N GLY A 31 -27.36 40.43 29.84
CA GLY A 31 -28.73 40.39 30.35
C GLY A 31 -29.74 41.12 29.47
N ALA A 32 -31.00 40.70 29.61
CA ALA A 32 -32.16 41.17 28.89
C ALA A 32 -32.71 42.52 29.39
N ALA A 33 -33.26 43.33 28.47
CA ALA A 33 -34.38 44.25 28.70
C ALA A 33 -35.13 44.50 27.37
N ALA A 34 -36.45 44.61 27.47
CA ALA A 34 -37.46 44.50 26.41
C ALA A 34 -37.85 45.83 25.72
N GLN A 35 -38.55 45.76 24.57
CA GLN A 35 -39.86 46.42 24.30
C GLN A 35 -40.43 46.02 22.92
N GLN A 36 -41.76 45.86 22.84
CA GLN A 36 -42.60 45.58 21.66
C GLN A 36 -42.64 46.70 20.60
N ALA A 37 -42.83 46.31 19.33
CA ALA A 37 -43.79 46.95 18.42
C ALA A 37 -44.20 45.98 17.30
N ALA A 38 -45.51 45.84 17.08
CA ALA A 38 -46.10 45.13 15.95
C ALA A 38 -46.22 46.05 14.73
N SER A 39 -46.00 45.53 13.53
CA SER A 39 -46.63 46.05 12.30
C SER A 39 -46.79 44.96 11.25
N THR A 40 -47.98 44.90 10.69
CA THR A 40 -48.46 44.03 9.60
C THR A 40 -48.15 44.65 8.23
N GLY A 41 -47.83 43.84 7.22
CA GLY A 41 -48.10 44.20 5.82
C GLY A 41 -47.09 43.74 4.76
N SER A 42 -47.64 43.01 3.77
CA SER A 42 -47.20 42.76 2.37
C SER A 42 -46.00 41.86 2.08
N GLN A 43 -46.34 40.74 1.41
CA GLN A 43 -45.47 39.91 0.59
C GLN A 43 -44.94 40.72 -0.59
N ASP A 44 -43.62 40.80 -0.71
CA ASP A 44 -42.93 40.93 -1.99
C ASP A 44 -41.95 39.76 -2.10
N ALA A 45 -42.03 39.05 -3.23
CA ALA A 45 -41.10 37.99 -3.58
C ALA A 45 -39.71 38.60 -3.76
N THR A 46 -38.86 38.47 -2.74
CA THR A 46 -37.44 38.76 -2.85
C THR A 46 -36.81 37.73 -3.77
N ASN A 47 -36.29 38.22 -4.91
CA ASN A 47 -35.19 37.59 -5.62
C ASN A 47 -34.15 37.11 -4.59
N LEU A 48 -33.91 35.80 -4.55
CA LEU A 48 -32.80 35.24 -3.80
C LEU A 48 -31.53 35.55 -4.60
N ASP A 49 -30.98 36.73 -4.36
CA ASP A 49 -29.56 36.99 -4.62
C ASP A 49 -28.76 35.87 -3.95
N SER A 50 -27.86 35.26 -4.72
CA SER A 50 -27.01 34.15 -4.32
C SER A 50 -26.11 34.55 -3.15
N VAL A 51 -26.56 34.34 -1.92
CA VAL A 51 -25.67 34.35 -0.76
C VAL A 51 -24.87 33.05 -0.83
N GLN A 52 -23.66 33.13 -1.39
CA GLN A 52 -22.70 32.03 -1.39
C GLN A 52 -22.18 31.82 0.04
N VAL A 53 -22.87 31.02 0.84
CA VAL A 53 -22.48 30.73 2.23
C VAL A 53 -21.35 29.69 2.23
N THR A 54 -20.11 30.16 2.32
CA THR A 54 -18.89 29.35 2.37
C THR A 54 -18.63 28.80 3.79
N GLY A 55 -19.53 27.97 4.33
CA GLY A 55 -19.49 27.38 5.69
C GLY A 55 -19.22 25.86 5.70
N TYR A 56 -18.53 25.32 6.70
CA TYR A 56 -18.39 23.87 6.90
C TYR A 56 -19.74 23.24 7.27
N ARG A 57 -20.53 23.92 8.10
CA ARG A 57 -21.93 23.59 8.41
C ARG A 57 -22.80 23.51 7.16
N TYR A 58 -22.70 24.49 6.28
CA TYR A 58 -23.44 24.51 5.01
C TYR A 58 -23.04 23.35 4.09
N ALA A 59 -21.75 23.05 4.01
CA ALA A 59 -21.22 21.92 3.25
C ALA A 59 -21.84 20.58 3.69
N ILE A 60 -21.91 20.37 5.01
CA ILE A 60 -22.51 19.19 5.63
C ILE A 60 -24.02 19.12 5.35
N GLU A 61 -24.73 20.23 5.48
CA GLU A 61 -26.17 20.30 5.21
C GLU A 61 -26.48 19.95 3.76
N LYS A 62 -25.75 20.54 2.81
CA LYS A 62 -25.86 20.23 1.39
C LYS A 62 -25.54 18.76 1.07
N SER A 63 -24.49 18.20 1.69
CA SER A 63 -24.18 16.78 1.56
C SER A 63 -25.31 15.88 2.07
N LEU A 64 -25.95 16.24 3.19
CA LEU A 64 -27.09 15.50 3.73
C LEU A 64 -28.34 15.62 2.87
N GLU A 65 -28.61 16.80 2.30
CA GLU A 65 -29.72 16.99 1.37
C GLU A 65 -29.54 16.12 0.12
N GLN A 66 -28.36 16.12 -0.47
CA GLN A 66 -28.05 15.26 -1.62
C GLN A 66 -28.17 13.78 -1.26
N LYS A 67 -27.68 13.36 -0.09
CA LYS A 67 -27.88 12.00 0.43
C LYS A 67 -29.37 11.68 0.63
N ARG A 68 -30.13 12.60 1.23
CA ARG A 68 -31.57 12.43 1.47
C ARG A 68 -32.29 12.26 0.14
N ASP A 69 -32.04 13.08 -0.86
CA ASP A 69 -32.79 13.05 -2.13
C ASP A 69 -32.37 11.95 -3.10
N ALA A 70 -31.23 11.30 -2.85
CA ALA A 70 -30.73 10.20 -3.66
C ALA A 70 -31.73 9.03 -3.73
N ASN A 71 -31.68 8.28 -4.84
CA ASN A 71 -32.46 7.05 -5.01
C ASN A 71 -31.74 5.83 -4.39
N ALA A 72 -30.41 5.85 -4.39
CA ALA A 72 -29.54 4.77 -3.94
C ALA A 72 -28.90 5.08 -2.57
N VAL A 73 -28.24 4.09 -1.97
CA VAL A 73 -27.40 4.26 -0.77
C VAL A 73 -26.08 4.91 -1.20
N VAL A 74 -25.99 6.21 -0.97
CA VAL A 74 -24.86 7.06 -1.35
C VAL A 74 -24.36 7.86 -0.15
N GLU A 75 -23.07 8.18 -0.17
CA GLU A 75 -22.43 9.08 0.78
C GLU A 75 -21.79 10.20 -0.01
N VAL A 76 -22.03 11.45 0.39
CA VAL A 76 -21.60 12.62 -0.38
C VAL A 76 -20.72 13.50 0.47
N ILE A 77 -19.59 13.92 -0.11
CA ILE A 77 -18.63 14.84 0.50
C ILE A 77 -18.45 16.02 -0.46
N THR A 78 -18.67 17.24 0.00
CA THR A 78 -18.60 18.47 -0.81
C THR A 78 -17.23 19.16 -0.71
N ALA A 79 -16.90 20.03 -1.67
CA ALA A 79 -15.59 20.70 -1.75
C ALA A 79 -15.20 21.45 -0.49
N GLU A 80 -16.16 22.09 0.18
CA GLU A 80 -15.93 22.82 1.42
C GLU A 80 -15.58 21.86 2.58
N ASP A 81 -16.05 20.61 2.55
CA ASP A 81 -15.67 19.56 3.50
C ASP A 81 -14.27 18.98 3.21
N VAL A 82 -13.92 18.80 1.93
CA VAL A 82 -12.60 18.30 1.49
C VAL A 82 -11.51 19.41 1.47
N GLY A 83 -11.90 20.68 1.36
CA GLY A 83 -11.00 21.78 0.99
C GLY A 83 -10.90 22.95 1.99
N LYS A 84 -11.78 23.10 2.99
CA LYS A 84 -11.64 24.14 4.04
C LYS A 84 -10.56 23.82 5.06
N PHE A 85 -10.27 22.54 5.22
CA PHE A 85 -9.15 22.06 6.00
C PHE A 85 -8.18 21.37 5.06
N PRO A 86 -6.91 21.24 5.46
CA PRO A 86 -5.94 20.54 4.65
C PRO A 86 -6.18 19.02 4.73
N ASP A 87 -7.36 18.54 4.36
CA ASP A 87 -7.51 17.12 4.00
C ASP A 87 -6.61 16.93 2.77
N LYS A 88 -5.54 16.16 2.98
CA LYS A 88 -4.39 16.11 2.06
C LYS A 88 -4.78 15.58 0.69
N ASN A 89 -5.76 14.68 0.68
CA ASN A 89 -6.41 14.17 -0.53
C ASN A 89 -7.82 13.66 -0.21
N VAL A 90 -8.53 13.21 -1.25
CA VAL A 90 -9.92 12.73 -1.15
C VAL A 90 -10.06 11.46 -0.31
N ALA A 91 -9.06 10.57 -0.30
CA ALA A 91 -9.14 9.34 0.47
C ALA A 91 -9.21 9.64 1.97
N ASP A 92 -8.46 10.63 2.46
CA ASP A 92 -8.54 11.06 3.87
C ASP A 92 -9.93 11.61 4.23
N ALA A 93 -10.61 12.29 3.31
CA ALA A 93 -11.99 12.72 3.51
C ALA A 93 -12.97 11.54 3.53
N LEU A 94 -12.83 10.59 2.60
CA LEU A 94 -13.66 9.40 2.50
C LEU A 94 -13.55 8.48 3.73
N GLN A 95 -12.44 8.50 4.47
CA GLN A 95 -12.29 7.71 5.69
C GLN A 95 -13.34 8.07 6.76
N ARG A 96 -13.91 9.29 6.71
CA ARG A 96 -14.98 9.71 7.63
C ARG A 96 -16.31 9.03 7.37
N VAL A 97 -16.47 8.36 6.24
CA VAL A 97 -17.72 7.74 5.83
C VAL A 97 -17.87 6.35 6.47
N PRO A 98 -19.08 5.95 6.92
CA PRO A 98 -19.29 4.62 7.49
C PRO A 98 -18.90 3.52 6.50
N GLY A 99 -18.18 2.51 6.99
CA GLY A 99 -17.73 1.37 6.21
C GLY A 99 -16.54 1.63 5.29
N VAL A 100 -15.83 2.75 5.43
CA VAL A 100 -14.65 3.08 4.60
C VAL A 100 -13.34 2.95 5.38
N VAL A 101 -12.41 2.17 4.84
CA VAL A 101 -11.01 2.06 5.29
C VAL A 101 -10.11 2.63 4.21
N ILE A 102 -9.01 3.25 4.60
CA ILE A 102 -7.97 3.64 3.65
C ILE A 102 -6.62 3.00 3.99
N THR A 103 -5.83 2.75 2.95
CA THR A 103 -4.40 2.45 3.11
C THR A 103 -3.60 3.75 3.00
N ARG A 104 -2.40 3.80 3.58
CA ARG A 104 -1.59 5.01 3.61
C ARG A 104 -0.20 4.78 3.01
N SER A 105 0.38 5.83 2.44
CA SER A 105 1.77 5.89 1.98
C SER A 105 2.41 7.20 2.42
N GLY A 106 3.45 7.12 3.25
CA GLY A 106 4.08 8.32 3.83
C GLY A 106 3.11 9.16 4.68
N GLY A 107 2.12 8.52 5.31
CA GLY A 107 1.09 9.17 6.12
C GLY A 107 -0.10 9.79 5.36
N GLU A 108 -0.10 9.79 4.02
CA GLU A 108 -1.26 10.22 3.21
C GLU A 108 -2.12 9.03 2.78
N GLY A 109 -3.44 9.21 2.65
CA GLY A 109 -4.34 8.20 2.07
C GLY A 109 -3.97 7.84 0.63
N LYS A 110 -3.68 6.56 0.35
CA LYS A 110 -3.31 6.05 -0.98
C LYS A 110 -4.49 5.41 -1.71
N SER A 111 -5.23 4.52 -1.05
CA SER A 111 -6.34 3.77 -1.66
C SER A 111 -7.52 3.63 -0.70
N VAL A 112 -8.72 3.37 -1.25
CA VAL A 112 -9.99 3.30 -0.53
C VAL A 112 -10.57 1.88 -0.61
N SER A 113 -10.86 1.30 0.54
CA SER A 113 -11.56 0.02 0.73
C SER A 113 -12.94 0.30 1.33
N VAL A 114 -13.96 -0.36 0.79
CA VAL A 114 -15.36 -0.17 1.21
C VAL A 114 -15.91 -1.50 1.71
N ARG A 115 -16.49 -1.48 2.91
CA ARG A 115 -17.07 -2.62 3.63
C ARG A 115 -16.14 -3.83 3.72
N GLY A 116 -14.85 -3.56 3.91
CA GLY A 116 -13.81 -4.57 4.12
C GLY A 116 -13.36 -5.33 2.88
N LEU A 117 -13.81 -4.93 1.69
CA LEU A 117 -13.34 -5.49 0.43
C LEU A 117 -12.04 -4.81 -0.03
N ALA A 118 -11.16 -5.55 -0.70
CA ALA A 118 -9.87 -5.04 -1.16
C ALA A 118 -10.01 -3.75 -2.01
N PRO A 119 -9.05 -2.80 -1.96
CA PRO A 119 -9.14 -1.55 -2.72
C PRO A 119 -9.29 -1.71 -4.24
N ASP A 120 -8.79 -2.79 -4.83
CA ASP A 120 -8.97 -3.11 -6.25
C ASP A 120 -10.41 -3.41 -6.66
N LEU A 121 -11.30 -3.61 -5.67
CA LEU A 121 -12.73 -3.79 -5.87
C LEU A 121 -13.51 -2.47 -5.71
N THR A 122 -12.83 -1.35 -5.45
CA THR A 122 -13.40 0.00 -5.45
C THR A 122 -13.10 0.67 -6.78
N LEU A 123 -14.13 1.08 -7.51
CA LEU A 123 -13.96 1.81 -8.77
C LEU A 123 -13.92 3.31 -8.50
N THR A 124 -12.89 4.01 -8.98
CA THR A 124 -12.85 5.47 -8.95
C THR A 124 -13.08 6.03 -10.34
N GLN A 125 -13.91 7.06 -10.42
CA GLN A 125 -14.23 7.79 -11.64
C GLN A 125 -13.96 9.29 -11.45
N LEU A 126 -13.53 9.96 -12.51
CA LEU A 126 -13.45 11.41 -12.60
C LEU A 126 -14.53 11.88 -13.59
N ASN A 127 -15.46 12.71 -13.12
CA ASN A 127 -16.62 13.17 -13.88
C ASN A 127 -17.39 12.02 -14.56
N GLY A 128 -17.60 10.91 -13.83
CA GLY A 128 -18.36 9.74 -14.27
C GLY A 128 -17.62 8.81 -15.26
N ASN A 129 -16.33 9.04 -15.51
CA ASN A 129 -15.51 8.22 -16.40
C ASN A 129 -14.28 7.66 -15.68
N TYR A 130 -13.77 6.52 -16.13
CA TYR A 130 -12.54 5.93 -15.59
C TYR A 130 -11.36 6.90 -15.69
N VAL A 131 -10.54 6.93 -14.63
CA VAL A 131 -9.31 7.70 -14.57
C VAL A 131 -8.12 6.73 -14.47
N ALA A 132 -7.21 6.80 -15.43
CA ALA A 132 -6.01 5.98 -15.43
C ALA A 132 -5.06 6.42 -14.32
N THR A 133 -4.44 5.45 -13.68
CA THR A 133 -3.41 5.68 -12.66
C THR A 133 -2.27 4.69 -12.86
N SER A 134 -1.07 5.13 -12.51
CA SER A 134 0.10 4.28 -12.43
C SER A 134 0.76 4.50 -11.08
N GLU A 135 1.35 3.45 -10.55
CA GLU A 135 2.10 3.50 -9.29
C GLU A 135 3.53 3.98 -9.55
N THR A 136 4.17 4.56 -8.51
CA THR A 136 5.54 5.08 -8.63
C THR A 136 6.58 3.95 -8.67
N ASN A 137 6.31 2.81 -8.01
CA ASN A 137 7.20 1.63 -7.95
C ASN A 137 6.48 0.30 -7.70
N ASP A 138 5.17 0.27 -7.88
CA ASP A 138 4.35 -0.93 -7.66
C ASP A 138 3.95 -1.58 -9.00
N GLU A 139 3.22 -2.69 -8.93
CA GLU A 139 2.56 -3.28 -10.11
C GLU A 139 1.32 -2.48 -10.55
N ALA A 140 0.80 -2.79 -11.73
CA ALA A 140 -0.44 -2.20 -12.21
C ALA A 140 -1.63 -2.69 -11.35
N THR A 141 -2.42 -1.75 -10.83
CA THR A 141 -3.59 -2.05 -9.99
C THR A 141 -4.88 -1.57 -10.66
N ARG A 142 -6.04 -2.04 -10.17
CA ARG A 142 -7.35 -1.55 -10.62
C ARG A 142 -7.87 -0.39 -9.76
N SER A 143 -7.33 -0.24 -8.56
CA SER A 143 -7.59 0.90 -7.69
C SER A 143 -6.98 2.21 -8.23
N PHE A 144 -7.50 3.35 -7.80
CA PHE A 144 -6.90 4.65 -8.09
C PHE A 144 -5.94 5.08 -6.98
N ASN A 145 -4.74 5.54 -7.35
CA ASN A 145 -3.80 6.15 -6.41
C ASN A 145 -4.20 7.59 -6.10
N TYR A 146 -4.88 7.79 -4.96
CA TYR A 146 -5.37 9.10 -4.51
C TYR A 146 -4.24 10.08 -4.12
N THR A 147 -3.00 9.61 -3.96
CA THR A 147 -1.84 10.50 -3.77
C THR A 147 -1.45 11.26 -5.04
N LEU A 148 -2.06 10.96 -6.20
CA LEU A 148 -1.86 11.76 -7.41
C LEU A 148 -2.76 13.00 -7.45
N LEU A 149 -3.94 12.94 -6.82
CA LEU A 149 -5.03 13.88 -7.11
C LEU A 149 -5.23 14.89 -5.95
N PRO A 150 -4.94 16.17 -6.17
CA PRO A 150 -5.13 17.25 -5.20
C PRO A 150 -6.61 17.51 -4.90
N SER A 151 -6.97 17.71 -3.63
CA SER A 151 -8.35 17.97 -3.20
C SER A 151 -8.93 19.30 -3.70
N ASN A 152 -8.08 20.31 -3.91
CA ASN A 152 -8.48 21.67 -4.25
C ASN A 152 -9.08 21.86 -5.67
N MET A 153 -8.99 20.82 -6.52
CA MET A 153 -9.56 20.81 -7.88
C MET A 153 -10.97 20.23 -7.97
N LEU A 154 -11.46 19.66 -6.86
CA LEU A 154 -12.74 18.95 -6.82
C LEU A 154 -13.87 19.83 -6.26
N SER A 155 -15.08 19.54 -6.71
CA SER A 155 -16.33 20.12 -6.23
C SER A 155 -17.07 19.18 -5.28
N SER A 156 -16.98 17.87 -5.49
CA SER A 156 -17.53 16.84 -4.59
C SER A 156 -16.92 15.47 -4.87
N ALA A 157 -17.13 14.56 -3.91
CA ALA A 157 -16.90 13.13 -4.06
C ALA A 157 -18.16 12.37 -3.59
N GLU A 158 -18.67 11.48 -4.43
CA GLU A 158 -19.82 10.63 -4.14
C GLU A 158 -19.36 9.18 -4.03
N LEU A 159 -19.72 8.48 -2.94
CA LEU A 159 -19.49 7.05 -2.77
C LEU A 159 -20.82 6.30 -2.85
N PHE A 160 -21.01 5.56 -3.94
CA PHE A 160 -22.12 4.64 -4.12
C PHE A 160 -21.80 3.29 -3.48
N LYS A 161 -22.53 2.94 -2.42
CA LYS A 161 -22.49 1.62 -1.77
C LYS A 161 -23.40 0.62 -2.46
N SER A 162 -24.54 1.11 -3.00
CA SER A 162 -25.44 0.37 -3.86
C SER A 162 -25.39 0.93 -5.29
N PRO A 163 -25.00 0.13 -6.30
CA PRO A 163 -24.91 0.60 -7.67
C PRO A 163 -26.27 0.74 -8.34
N GLU A 164 -26.26 1.50 -9.43
CA GLU A 164 -27.39 1.75 -10.31
C GLU A 164 -26.99 1.37 -11.75
N ALA A 165 -27.94 1.01 -12.60
CA ALA A 165 -27.65 0.50 -13.94
C ALA A 165 -26.85 1.50 -14.82
N ARG A 166 -27.00 2.81 -14.61
CA ARG A 166 -26.23 3.85 -15.32
C ARG A 166 -24.74 3.92 -14.94
N ILE A 167 -24.38 3.45 -13.75
CA ILE A 167 -23.00 3.48 -13.23
C ILE A 167 -22.20 2.33 -13.87
N ASP A 168 -20.91 2.55 -14.10
CA ASP A 168 -20.06 1.51 -14.69
C ASP A 168 -19.79 0.36 -13.71
N GLU A 169 -19.61 -0.85 -14.26
CA GLU A 169 -19.20 -2.00 -13.49
C GLU A 169 -17.73 -1.91 -13.04
N GLY A 170 -17.35 -2.68 -12.03
CA GLY A 170 -15.98 -2.68 -11.48
C GLY A 170 -15.91 -2.37 -9.98
N GLY A 171 -16.94 -1.72 -9.43
CA GLY A 171 -16.99 -1.30 -8.02
C GLY A 171 -17.81 -2.23 -7.12
N ILE A 172 -17.37 -3.48 -6.90
CA ILE A 172 -18.05 -4.39 -5.93
C ILE A 172 -17.95 -3.85 -4.50
N GLY A 173 -16.80 -3.29 -4.12
CA GLY A 173 -16.61 -2.56 -2.86
C GLY A 173 -17.57 -1.37 -2.78
N GLY A 174 -17.52 -0.55 -3.82
CA GLY A 174 -18.35 0.62 -4.09
C GLY A 174 -17.77 1.38 -5.28
N THR A 175 -18.46 2.42 -5.72
CA THR A 175 -17.97 3.33 -6.77
C THR A 175 -17.82 4.74 -6.20
N VAL A 176 -16.62 5.30 -6.31
CA VAL A 176 -16.30 6.68 -5.95
C VAL A 176 -16.32 7.53 -7.21
N ILE A 177 -17.20 8.52 -7.29
CA ILE A 177 -17.26 9.48 -8.39
C ILE A 177 -16.76 10.82 -7.88
N LEU A 178 -15.64 11.28 -8.45
CA LEU A 178 -15.05 12.58 -8.18
C LEU A 178 -15.58 13.59 -9.19
N HIS A 179 -16.14 14.69 -8.70
CA HIS A 179 -16.63 15.79 -9.53
C HIS A 179 -15.65 16.95 -9.47
N THR A 180 -15.36 17.53 -10.63
CA THR A 180 -14.49 18.71 -10.74
C THR A 180 -15.30 19.99 -10.79
N ARG A 181 -14.70 21.10 -10.38
CA ARG A 181 -15.30 22.43 -10.55
C ARG A 181 -15.45 22.78 -12.04
N ARG A 182 -16.46 23.60 -12.36
CA ARG A 182 -16.81 24.02 -13.72
C ARG A 182 -16.98 25.55 -13.75
N PRO A 183 -16.52 26.23 -14.82
CA PRO A 183 -16.51 27.68 -14.85
C PRO A 183 -17.89 28.35 -14.84
N LEU A 184 -18.91 27.71 -15.41
CA LEU A 184 -20.29 28.25 -15.41
C LEU A 184 -21.05 28.01 -14.10
N ASP A 185 -20.50 27.18 -13.20
CA ASP A 185 -21.06 26.91 -11.87
C ASP A 185 -20.40 27.79 -10.78
N MET A 186 -19.49 28.69 -11.17
CA MET A 186 -18.72 29.57 -10.30
C MET A 186 -18.96 31.03 -10.69
N GLU A 187 -18.79 31.96 -9.76
CA GLU A 187 -18.84 33.39 -10.07
C GLU A 187 -17.75 33.79 -11.06
N SER A 188 -18.04 34.72 -11.97
CA SER A 188 -17.07 35.20 -12.95
C SER A 188 -15.93 35.96 -12.27
N ASN A 189 -14.69 35.62 -12.64
CA ASN A 189 -13.45 36.13 -12.05
C ASN A 189 -13.19 35.66 -10.62
N SER A 190 -13.85 34.59 -10.18
CA SER A 190 -13.61 34.04 -8.85
C SER A 190 -12.48 33.02 -8.83
N GLY A 191 -11.88 32.83 -7.67
CA GLY A 191 -10.77 31.91 -7.51
C GLY A 191 -10.21 31.84 -6.10
N PHE A 192 -9.08 31.16 -5.99
CA PHE A 192 -8.28 31.17 -4.77
C PHE A 192 -6.80 30.98 -5.07
N VAL A 193 -5.98 31.43 -4.11
CA VAL A 193 -4.55 31.14 -4.02
C VAL A 193 -4.26 30.66 -2.60
N THR A 194 -3.62 29.52 -2.46
CA THR A 194 -3.23 28.92 -1.17
C THR A 194 -1.73 28.74 -1.12
N LEU A 195 -1.12 29.12 0.00
CA LEU A 195 0.27 28.84 0.35
C LEU A 195 0.28 28.05 1.67
N GLU A 196 0.97 26.92 1.71
CA GLU A 196 1.05 26.03 2.89
C GLU A 196 2.51 25.64 3.15
N GLY A 197 2.87 25.48 4.42
CA GLY A 197 4.09 24.81 4.87
C GLY A 197 3.74 23.53 5.64
N THR A 198 4.56 22.49 5.46
CA THR A 198 4.43 21.20 6.13
C THR A 198 5.69 20.84 6.89
N SER A 199 5.57 20.30 8.09
CA SER A 199 6.67 19.72 8.86
C SER A 199 6.19 18.45 9.58
N SER A 200 7.11 17.69 10.16
CA SER A 200 6.78 16.51 10.96
C SER A 200 7.76 16.32 12.13
N ASP A 201 7.42 15.46 13.09
CA ASP A 201 8.36 15.12 14.17
C ASP A 201 9.51 14.21 13.71
N THR A 202 9.37 13.54 12.57
CA THR A 202 10.43 12.71 11.98
C THR A 202 11.29 13.47 10.98
N HIS A 203 10.76 14.54 10.39
CA HIS A 203 11.42 15.49 9.50
C HIS A 203 11.02 16.93 9.86
N HIS A 204 11.94 17.64 10.52
CA HIS A 204 11.70 18.94 11.16
C HIS A 204 11.77 20.15 10.20
N ASP A 205 12.22 19.95 8.96
CA ASP A 205 12.23 21.05 7.99
C ASP A 205 10.81 21.39 7.54
N ILE A 206 10.66 22.57 6.95
CA ILE A 206 9.38 23.06 6.42
C ILE A 206 9.40 22.88 4.89
N ASP A 207 8.53 22.02 4.39
CA ASP A 207 8.30 21.85 2.96
C ASP A 207 7.17 22.77 2.46
N PRO A 208 7.41 23.57 1.41
CA PRO A 208 6.41 24.49 0.88
C PRO A 208 5.45 23.83 -0.12
N GLN A 209 4.22 24.32 -0.12
CA GLN A 209 3.17 23.98 -1.08
C GLN A 209 2.43 25.23 -1.54
N ALA A 210 2.02 25.25 -2.80
CA ALA A 210 1.27 26.34 -3.38
C ALA A 210 0.20 25.79 -4.33
N SER A 211 -0.98 26.40 -4.32
CA SER A 211 -2.02 26.07 -5.29
C SER A 211 -2.87 27.27 -5.63
N ALA A 212 -3.42 27.29 -6.84
CA ALA A 212 -4.28 28.37 -7.30
C ALA A 212 -5.35 27.84 -8.26
N LEU A 213 -6.50 28.48 -8.26
CA LEU A 213 -7.58 28.25 -9.20
C LEU A 213 -8.17 29.59 -9.60
N TYR A 214 -8.43 29.76 -10.89
CA TYR A 214 -9.10 30.92 -11.46
C TYR A 214 -10.22 30.46 -12.39
N SER A 215 -11.40 31.01 -12.20
CA SER A 215 -12.58 30.78 -13.01
C SER A 215 -13.06 32.09 -13.62
N TRP A 216 -13.33 32.08 -14.91
CA TRP A 216 -13.97 33.19 -15.60
C TRP A 216 -15.06 32.66 -16.51
N HIS A 217 -16.17 33.41 -16.59
CA HIS A 217 -17.18 33.17 -17.61
C HIS A 217 -17.69 34.50 -18.16
N SER A 218 -18.22 34.45 -19.38
CA SER A 218 -18.85 35.60 -20.01
C SER A 218 -20.12 36.01 -19.25
N LYS A 219 -20.51 37.28 -19.37
CA LYS A 219 -21.69 37.83 -18.67
C LYS A 219 -23.01 37.18 -19.07
N ASP A 220 -23.07 36.59 -20.26
CA ASP A 220 -24.20 35.83 -20.77
C ASP A 220 -24.13 34.33 -20.41
N GLU A 221 -23.12 33.90 -19.65
CA GLU A 221 -22.88 32.52 -19.23
C GLU A 221 -22.78 31.51 -20.39
N ARG A 222 -22.42 32.00 -21.58
CA ARG A 222 -22.28 31.19 -22.79
C ARG A 222 -20.87 30.64 -22.97
N PHE A 223 -19.86 31.27 -22.41
CA PHE A 223 -18.47 30.83 -22.50
C PHE A 223 -17.78 30.91 -21.15
N GLY A 224 -17.04 29.88 -20.76
CA GLY A 224 -16.34 29.81 -19.48
C GLY A 224 -15.00 29.09 -19.59
N VAL A 225 -14.03 29.56 -18.81
CA VAL A 225 -12.69 28.98 -18.70
C VAL A 225 -12.31 28.87 -17.24
N LEU A 226 -11.82 27.71 -16.83
CA LEU A 226 -11.26 27.47 -15.51
C LEU A 226 -9.85 26.91 -15.65
N ILE A 227 -8.91 27.48 -14.88
CA ILE A 227 -7.52 27.05 -14.80
C ILE A 227 -7.21 26.76 -13.34
N GLY A 228 -6.72 25.55 -13.05
CA GLY A 228 -6.22 25.16 -11.74
C GLY A 228 -4.77 24.69 -11.82
N VAL A 229 -3.95 25.08 -10.87
CA VAL A 229 -2.55 24.65 -10.75
C VAL A 229 -2.20 24.33 -9.30
N THR A 230 -1.34 23.35 -9.09
CA THR A 230 -0.78 23.06 -7.77
C THR A 230 0.65 22.54 -7.88
N GLN A 231 1.48 22.91 -6.91
CA GLN A 231 2.82 22.41 -6.73
C GLN A 231 3.07 22.20 -5.24
N GLN A 232 3.49 20.98 -4.88
CA GLN A 232 3.74 20.59 -3.50
C GLN A 232 5.09 19.89 -3.44
N LYS A 233 5.95 20.33 -2.53
CA LYS A 233 7.10 19.56 -2.08
C LYS A 233 6.77 18.93 -0.73
N ARG A 234 7.28 17.73 -0.50
CA ARG A 234 7.07 17.01 0.74
C ARG A 234 8.17 16.00 0.95
N THR A 235 8.78 16.04 2.11
CA THR A 235 9.73 15.06 2.60
C THR A 235 9.05 14.30 3.73
N THR A 236 8.97 12.98 3.60
CA THR A 236 8.45 12.11 4.64
C THR A 236 9.52 11.13 5.08
N ARG A 237 9.62 10.94 6.39
CA ARG A 237 10.52 9.95 6.98
C ARG A 237 9.72 8.94 7.79
N THR A 238 9.83 7.68 7.38
CA THR A 238 9.18 6.55 8.02
C THR A 238 10.24 5.67 8.70
N MET A 239 9.99 5.31 9.96
CA MET A 239 10.79 4.35 10.70
C MET A 239 10.05 3.02 10.74
N GLU A 240 10.79 1.94 10.50
CA GLU A 240 10.23 0.59 10.48
C GLU A 240 11.18 -0.37 11.19
N ALA A 241 10.65 -1.16 12.13
CA ALA A 241 11.25 -2.43 12.51
C ALA A 241 10.48 -3.55 11.84
N SER A 242 11.14 -4.54 11.26
CA SER A 242 10.50 -5.69 10.63
C SER A 242 11.30 -6.97 10.84
N THR A 243 10.64 -8.11 10.62
CA THR A 243 11.28 -9.42 10.69
C THR A 243 11.04 -10.22 9.43
N GLU A 244 11.92 -11.18 9.16
CA GLU A 244 11.81 -12.09 8.03
C GLU A 244 11.60 -13.52 8.53
N ASP A 245 10.71 -14.24 7.84
CA ASP A 245 10.49 -15.69 7.93
C ASP A 245 10.59 -16.29 9.34
N TYR A 246 9.48 -16.28 10.10
CA TYR A 246 9.41 -16.98 11.38
C TYR A 246 9.49 -18.49 11.14
N GLN A 247 10.54 -19.10 11.70
CA GLN A 247 10.77 -20.54 11.61
C GLN A 247 10.75 -21.20 12.98
N TRP A 248 10.45 -22.50 12.99
CA TRP A 248 10.58 -23.36 14.17
C TRP A 248 12.00 -23.92 14.28
N TYR A 249 12.65 -23.68 15.41
CA TYR A 249 14.01 -24.11 15.74
C TYR A 249 13.97 -25.27 16.72
N GLY A 250 13.62 -26.45 16.21
CA GLY A 250 13.56 -27.68 17.00
C GLY A 250 13.43 -28.92 16.13
N ALA A 251 13.74 -30.08 16.69
CA ALA A 251 13.56 -31.38 16.02
C ALA A 251 12.13 -31.89 16.12
N GLY A 252 11.39 -31.47 17.16
CA GLY A 252 10.00 -31.83 17.39
C GLY A 252 9.01 -31.06 16.51
N LYS A 253 7.73 -31.44 16.59
CA LYS A 253 6.65 -30.69 15.94
C LYS A 253 6.48 -29.32 16.59
N ALA A 254 6.29 -28.29 15.77
CA ALA A 254 6.05 -26.93 16.22
C ALA A 254 4.85 -26.83 17.17
N ARG A 255 4.94 -25.92 18.15
CA ARG A 255 3.90 -25.70 19.17
C ARG A 255 3.50 -24.23 19.23
N ASP A 256 2.21 -23.96 19.40
CA ASP A 256 1.73 -22.59 19.68
C ASP A 256 2.14 -22.11 21.08
N ALA A 257 1.88 -20.83 21.36
CA ALA A 257 2.12 -20.19 22.66
C ALA A 257 1.37 -20.85 23.84
N TYR A 258 0.46 -21.79 23.59
CA TYR A 258 -0.26 -22.56 24.60
C TYR A 258 0.28 -23.99 24.75
N GLY A 259 1.29 -24.38 23.96
CA GLY A 259 1.93 -25.69 23.96
C GLY A 259 1.26 -26.74 23.06
N ASN A 260 0.21 -26.39 22.32
CA ASN A 260 -0.47 -27.31 21.41
C ASN A 260 0.34 -27.52 20.14
N VAL A 261 0.39 -28.76 19.66
CA VAL A 261 1.07 -29.10 18.41
C VAL A 261 0.35 -28.45 17.23
N GLN A 262 1.09 -27.70 16.44
CA GLN A 262 0.62 -27.10 15.19
C GLN A 262 0.60 -28.14 14.06
N ALA A 263 -0.38 -28.03 13.16
CA ALA A 263 -0.38 -28.80 11.92
C ALA A 263 0.89 -28.46 11.14
N GLN A 264 1.54 -29.46 10.54
CA GLN A 264 2.82 -29.24 9.86
C GLN A 264 2.67 -28.48 8.54
N ASP A 265 1.48 -28.52 7.94
CA ASP A 265 1.23 -27.92 6.63
C ASP A 265 1.50 -26.41 6.67
N GLY A 266 2.55 -25.98 5.97
CA GLY A 266 2.93 -24.58 5.81
C GLY A 266 3.90 -24.01 6.86
N ILE A 267 4.13 -24.65 8.02
CA ILE A 267 5.09 -24.16 9.02
C ILE A 267 6.52 -24.36 8.52
N HIS A 268 7.31 -23.30 8.48
CA HIS A 268 8.73 -23.37 8.14
C HIS A 268 9.57 -23.85 9.33
N TYR A 269 10.53 -24.73 9.07
CA TYR A 269 11.45 -25.27 10.06
C TYR A 269 12.86 -24.85 9.71
N TRP A 270 13.63 -24.49 10.74
CA TRP A 270 15.07 -24.32 10.59
C TRP A 270 15.68 -25.62 10.12
N TRP A 271 16.37 -25.55 8.98
CA TRP A 271 16.90 -26.72 8.27
C TRP A 271 17.85 -27.55 9.12
N GLY A 272 18.58 -26.92 10.06
CA GLY A 272 19.50 -27.63 10.94
C GLY A 272 18.86 -28.46 12.05
N LYS A 273 17.58 -28.21 12.38
CA LYS A 273 16.77 -28.97 13.36
C LYS A 273 17.47 -29.35 14.67
N SER A 274 18.42 -28.53 15.15
CA SER A 274 19.29 -28.88 16.28
C SER A 274 19.22 -27.94 17.48
N GLY A 275 18.42 -26.87 17.42
CA GLY A 275 18.54 -25.75 18.36
C GLY A 275 19.93 -25.09 18.31
N PHE A 276 20.28 -24.28 19.33
CA PHE A 276 21.54 -23.53 19.40
C PHE A 276 22.17 -23.52 20.78
N ASN A 277 23.49 -23.68 20.81
CA ASN A 277 24.30 -23.38 21.98
C ASN A 277 24.73 -21.91 21.99
N ASN A 278 24.61 -21.26 23.15
CA ASN A 278 25.19 -19.94 23.36
C ASN A 278 26.66 -20.04 23.80
N GLN A 279 27.29 -18.88 23.95
CA GLN A 279 28.71 -18.80 24.33
C GLN A 279 29.02 -19.19 25.77
N THR A 280 28.01 -19.20 26.64
CA THR A 280 28.14 -19.38 28.10
C THR A 280 27.67 -20.77 28.58
N GLY A 281 27.34 -21.68 27.67
CA GLY A 281 26.97 -23.07 27.97
C GLY A 281 25.46 -23.36 28.04
N GLY A 282 24.61 -22.38 27.73
CA GLY A 282 23.18 -22.57 27.54
C GLY A 282 22.84 -23.20 26.18
N ASN A 283 21.76 -23.98 26.14
CA ASN A 283 21.22 -24.61 24.94
C ASN A 283 19.75 -24.23 24.78
N TYR A 284 19.37 -23.74 23.60
CA TYR A 284 18.01 -23.37 23.24
C TYR A 284 17.49 -24.31 22.16
N SER A 285 16.28 -24.83 22.31
CA SER A 285 15.57 -25.60 21.30
C SER A 285 14.06 -25.48 21.48
N ASP A 286 13.30 -25.84 20.45
CA ASP A 286 11.83 -25.86 20.43
C ASP A 286 11.20 -24.47 20.60
N PHE A 287 11.58 -23.52 19.73
CA PHE A 287 11.04 -22.16 19.72
C PHE A 287 10.84 -21.59 18.31
N PHE A 288 10.06 -20.52 18.21
CA PHE A 288 9.93 -19.65 17.04
C PHE A 288 10.90 -18.47 17.12
N MET A 289 11.56 -18.17 16.00
CA MET A 289 12.40 -16.98 15.85
C MET A 289 12.41 -16.56 14.39
N PRO A 290 12.52 -15.26 14.07
CA PRO A 290 12.71 -14.84 12.69
C PRO A 290 14.12 -15.17 12.20
N THR A 291 14.31 -15.33 10.89
CA THR A 291 15.64 -15.45 10.28
C THR A 291 16.37 -14.10 10.26
N SER A 292 15.66 -12.98 10.19
CA SER A 292 16.29 -11.67 10.39
C SER A 292 15.42 -10.69 11.15
N VAL A 293 16.09 -9.74 11.81
CA VAL A 293 15.48 -8.54 12.37
C VAL A 293 16.07 -7.31 11.69
N ASN A 294 15.20 -6.46 11.18
CA ASN A 294 15.55 -5.33 10.33
C ASN A 294 15.07 -4.02 10.95
N PHE A 295 15.90 -2.99 10.88
CA PHE A 295 15.55 -1.64 11.30
C PHE A 295 15.82 -0.69 10.15
N ALA A 296 14.78 -0.05 9.62
CA ALA A 296 14.86 0.77 8.42
C ALA A 296 14.38 2.20 8.64
N VAL A 297 15.10 3.13 8.03
CA VAL A 297 14.69 4.53 7.86
C VAL A 297 14.48 4.77 6.38
N LYS A 298 13.23 5.01 6.00
CA LYS A 298 12.83 5.37 4.64
C LYS A 298 12.56 6.87 4.56
N GLU A 299 13.33 7.57 3.74
CA GLU A 299 13.15 8.99 3.43
C GLU A 299 12.63 9.14 1.99
N GLU A 300 11.53 9.88 1.85
CA GLU A 300 10.80 10.03 0.60
C GLU A 300 10.67 11.53 0.29
N LYS A 301 11.48 12.02 -0.64
CA LYS A 301 11.45 13.41 -1.11
C LYS A 301 10.59 13.49 -2.36
N ARG A 302 9.33 13.87 -2.18
CA ARG A 302 8.28 13.88 -3.20
C ARG A 302 7.98 15.30 -3.68
N GLU A 303 7.76 15.42 -4.97
CA GLU A 303 7.22 16.63 -5.62
C GLU A 303 5.96 16.24 -6.40
N ARG A 304 4.85 16.91 -6.08
CA ARG A 304 3.56 16.75 -6.77
C ARG A 304 3.27 18.00 -7.58
N LYS A 305 2.88 17.83 -8.84
CA LYS A 305 2.43 18.88 -9.76
C LYS A 305 1.08 18.51 -10.33
N GLY A 306 0.12 19.42 -10.27
CA GLY A 306 -1.22 19.22 -10.79
C GLY A 306 -1.66 20.39 -11.67
N GLY A 307 -2.37 20.08 -12.74
CA GLY A 307 -2.97 21.05 -13.66
C GLY A 307 -4.37 20.63 -14.08
N GLN A 308 -5.29 21.60 -14.09
CA GLN A 308 -6.65 21.48 -14.60
C GLN A 308 -6.91 22.60 -15.59
N LEU A 309 -7.52 22.26 -16.72
CA LEU A 309 -8.05 23.20 -17.69
C LEU A 309 -9.44 22.75 -18.10
N THR A 310 -10.45 23.59 -17.88
CA THR A 310 -11.83 23.30 -18.26
C THR A 310 -12.36 24.46 -19.11
N PHE A 311 -12.91 24.14 -20.28
CA PHE A 311 -13.63 25.07 -21.14
C PHE A 311 -15.10 24.67 -21.17
N GLN A 312 -16.00 25.64 -21.03
CA GLN A 312 -17.43 25.44 -21.26
C GLN A 312 -17.94 26.41 -22.31
N PHE A 313 -18.77 25.91 -23.21
CA PHE A 313 -19.38 26.68 -24.28
C PHE A 313 -20.83 26.25 -24.49
N LYS A 314 -21.76 27.20 -24.43
CA LYS A 314 -23.16 27.04 -24.79
C LYS A 314 -23.40 27.66 -26.18
N PRO A 315 -23.31 26.90 -27.30
CA PRO A 315 -23.59 27.45 -28.64
C PRO A 315 -25.04 27.91 -28.79
N VAL A 316 -25.96 27.27 -28.06
CA VAL A 316 -27.38 27.60 -27.91
C VAL A 316 -27.79 27.30 -26.47
N ASP A 317 -28.92 27.82 -25.99
CA ASP A 317 -29.29 27.73 -24.57
C ASP A 317 -29.50 26.30 -24.08
N ASN A 318 -29.82 25.37 -24.98
CA ASN A 318 -30.10 23.98 -24.66
C ASN A 318 -28.95 23.01 -24.98
N VAL A 319 -27.77 23.52 -25.37
CA VAL A 319 -26.57 22.68 -25.60
C VAL A 319 -25.42 23.25 -24.81
N THR A 320 -24.80 22.45 -23.94
CA THR A 320 -23.59 22.79 -23.21
C THR A 320 -22.47 21.84 -23.61
N MET A 321 -21.36 22.37 -24.12
CA MET A 321 -20.15 21.62 -24.42
C MET A 321 -19.13 21.89 -23.31
N THR A 322 -18.58 20.85 -22.70
CA THR A 322 -17.53 20.93 -21.69
C THR A 322 -16.31 20.16 -22.17
N ALA A 323 -15.17 20.83 -22.33
CA ALA A 323 -13.89 20.18 -22.64
C ALA A 323 -12.97 20.27 -21.41
N ASN A 324 -12.44 19.14 -20.97
CA ASN A 324 -11.56 19.06 -19.83
C ASN A 324 -10.18 18.52 -20.21
N TYR A 325 -9.16 19.00 -19.51
CA TYR A 325 -7.82 18.42 -19.48
C TYR A 325 -7.28 18.43 -18.06
N PHE A 326 -6.88 17.26 -17.57
CA PHE A 326 -6.27 17.06 -16.26
C PHE A 326 -4.89 16.45 -16.43
N ARG A 327 -3.92 16.92 -15.66
CA ARG A 327 -2.57 16.36 -15.57
C ARG A 327 -2.12 16.34 -14.11
N PHE A 328 -1.78 15.15 -13.62
CA PHE A 328 -1.28 14.93 -12.28
C PHE A 328 0.03 14.17 -12.34
N GLU A 329 1.08 14.74 -11.75
CA GLU A 329 2.42 14.16 -11.72
C GLU A 329 2.92 14.09 -10.27
N LEU A 330 3.39 12.92 -9.87
CA LEU A 330 4.10 12.69 -8.63
C LEU A 330 5.47 12.12 -8.98
N GLN A 331 6.53 12.79 -8.55
CA GLN A 331 7.90 12.32 -8.72
C GLN A 331 8.64 12.40 -7.39
N GLY A 332 9.68 11.59 -7.20
CA GLY A 332 10.49 11.70 -5.99
C GLY A 332 11.71 10.81 -5.96
N ASP A 333 12.60 11.17 -5.04
CA ASP A 333 13.75 10.37 -4.65
C ASP A 333 13.42 9.65 -3.34
N TYR A 334 13.59 8.33 -3.34
CA TYR A 334 13.26 7.45 -2.22
C TYR A 334 14.56 6.79 -1.76
N THR A 335 14.94 7.02 -0.52
CA THR A 335 16.14 6.43 0.07
C THR A 335 15.75 5.60 1.27
N GLN A 336 16.10 4.32 1.24
CA GLN A 336 15.98 3.42 2.37
C GLN A 336 17.37 3.05 2.88
N ASN A 337 17.60 3.26 4.17
CA ASN A 337 18.74 2.73 4.89
C ASN A 337 18.23 1.73 5.91
N MET A 338 18.81 0.55 5.95
CA MET A 338 18.36 -0.55 6.79
C MET A 338 19.56 -1.21 7.46
N LEU A 339 19.43 -1.46 8.75
CA LEU A 339 20.32 -2.30 9.53
C LEU A 339 19.65 -3.66 9.68
N LYS A 340 20.20 -4.65 9.00
CA LYS A 340 19.71 -6.03 9.01
C LYS A 340 20.58 -6.87 9.94
N ILE A 341 19.96 -7.56 10.89
CA ILE A 341 20.59 -8.54 11.78
C ILE A 341 20.07 -9.93 11.36
N PRO A 342 20.70 -10.57 10.36
CA PRO A 342 20.34 -11.90 9.92
C PRO A 342 20.88 -12.99 10.85
N GLU A 343 20.39 -14.20 10.65
CA GLU A 343 20.75 -15.43 11.33
C GLU A 343 22.18 -15.89 11.03
N TRP A 344 22.94 -15.20 10.17
CA TRP A 344 24.31 -15.58 9.80
C TRP A 344 25.25 -15.73 10.99
N SER A 345 25.01 -15.01 12.09
CA SER A 345 25.80 -15.12 13.34
C SER A 345 25.39 -16.28 14.24
N MET A 346 24.34 -17.02 13.85
CA MET A 346 23.88 -18.23 14.52
C MET A 346 24.56 -19.46 13.93
N ALA A 347 24.45 -20.57 14.66
CA ALA A 347 24.98 -21.83 14.16
C ALA A 347 24.04 -22.43 13.10
N ARG A 348 24.56 -23.36 12.29
CA ARG A 348 23.78 -23.99 11.23
C ARG A 348 23.08 -25.24 11.72
N PHE A 349 23.85 -26.23 12.16
CA PHE A 349 23.35 -27.47 12.73
C PHE A 349 24.40 -28.08 13.67
N ASN A 350 24.05 -29.17 14.36
CA ASN A 350 24.97 -29.85 15.26
C ASN A 350 26.23 -30.36 14.52
N GLY A 351 27.40 -29.83 14.89
CA GLY A 351 28.66 -30.11 14.20
C GLY A 351 29.11 -29.04 13.19
N ASP A 352 28.30 -27.99 13.00
CA ASP A 352 28.57 -26.90 12.08
C ASP A 352 28.07 -25.55 12.65
N GLY A 353 28.98 -24.79 13.24
CA GLY A 353 28.68 -23.62 14.07
C GLY A 353 28.12 -23.96 15.46
N ASN A 354 27.51 -25.13 15.65
CA ASN A 354 26.74 -25.48 16.84
C ASN A 354 27.49 -26.49 17.73
N TRP A 355 28.40 -25.99 18.55
CA TRP A 355 29.20 -26.76 19.51
C TRP A 355 29.00 -26.25 20.94
N ALA A 356 29.45 -27.01 21.94
CA ALA A 356 29.47 -26.55 23.33
C ALA A 356 30.27 -25.24 23.43
N GLY A 357 29.68 -24.22 24.06
CA GLY A 357 30.26 -22.87 24.12
C GLY A 357 30.03 -22.01 22.87
N GLY A 358 29.18 -22.47 21.93
CA GLY A 358 28.53 -21.68 20.89
C GLY A 358 29.44 -20.90 19.93
N ARG A 359 28.80 -20.25 18.94
CA ARG A 359 29.45 -19.35 17.99
C ARG A 359 29.56 -17.94 18.58
N LEU A 360 28.73 -17.00 18.11
CA LEU A 360 28.70 -15.59 18.54
C LEU A 360 27.45 -15.25 19.37
N LEU A 361 26.47 -16.15 19.45
CA LEU A 361 25.24 -15.96 20.23
C LEU A 361 25.53 -15.97 21.74
N ASN A 362 25.31 -14.85 22.43
CA ASN A 362 25.46 -14.75 23.89
C ASN A 362 24.19 -15.19 24.64
N GLY A 363 23.00 -14.84 24.13
CA GLY A 363 21.72 -15.21 24.75
C GLY A 363 20.51 -14.86 23.90
N LEU A 364 19.38 -15.49 24.24
CA LEU A 364 18.05 -15.25 23.69
C LEU A 364 17.07 -14.89 24.82
N ASP A 365 16.20 -13.93 24.55
CA ASP A 365 15.06 -13.56 25.39
C ASP A 365 13.77 -14.12 24.79
N PHE A 366 12.81 -14.47 25.64
CA PHE A 366 11.57 -15.11 25.21
C PHE A 366 10.33 -14.35 25.69
N ASP A 367 9.25 -14.54 24.96
CA ASP A 367 7.91 -14.16 25.37
C ASP A 367 7.46 -14.94 26.63
N PRO A 368 6.35 -14.54 27.29
CA PRO A 368 5.88 -15.23 28.49
C PRO A 368 5.55 -16.71 28.32
N SER A 369 5.27 -17.19 27.09
CA SER A 369 5.06 -18.62 26.84
C SER A 369 6.36 -19.42 26.78
N GLY A 370 7.51 -18.75 26.63
CA GLY A 370 8.83 -19.35 26.55
C GLY A 370 9.13 -20.00 25.19
N ASN A 371 8.27 -19.83 24.19
CA ASN A 371 8.40 -20.51 22.90
C ASN A 371 8.68 -19.56 21.74
N THR A 372 8.64 -18.24 21.94
CA THR A 372 8.89 -17.25 20.89
C THR A 372 10.00 -16.32 21.34
N VAL A 373 11.07 -16.25 20.55
CA VAL A 373 12.20 -15.36 20.82
C VAL A 373 11.78 -13.91 20.58
N THR A 374 11.98 -13.06 21.58
CA THR A 374 11.70 -11.63 21.53
C THR A 374 12.97 -10.78 21.54
N GLY A 375 14.13 -11.35 21.87
CA GLY A 375 15.42 -10.66 21.85
C GLY A 375 16.59 -11.60 21.62
N ALA A 376 17.68 -11.09 21.06
CA ALA A 376 18.93 -11.84 20.91
C ALA A 376 20.16 -10.93 21.03
N GLN A 377 21.27 -11.51 21.50
CA GLN A 377 22.55 -10.82 21.66
C GLN A 377 23.68 -11.61 21.01
N PHE A 378 24.48 -10.92 20.19
CA PHE A 378 25.65 -11.44 19.48
C PHE A 378 26.88 -10.63 19.88
N GLU A 379 27.96 -11.31 20.26
CA GLU A 379 29.16 -10.65 20.75
C GLU A 379 30.42 -11.44 20.41
N LYS A 380 31.48 -10.72 20.01
CA LYS A 380 32.83 -11.27 19.97
C LYS A 380 33.54 -11.07 21.30
N LEU A 381 33.41 -12.05 22.20
CA LEU A 381 33.99 -12.02 23.55
C LEU A 381 35.52 -11.87 23.53
N ALA A 382 36.04 -10.98 24.37
CA ALA A 382 37.48 -10.80 24.56
C ALA A 382 38.14 -12.07 25.13
N GLY A 383 39.29 -12.46 24.57
CA GLY A 383 40.07 -13.62 25.02
C GLY A 383 39.57 -14.98 24.53
N LYS A 384 38.41 -15.05 23.84
CA LYS A 384 37.97 -16.27 23.12
C LYS A 384 38.60 -16.30 21.72
N THR A 385 39.16 -17.44 21.33
CA THR A 385 39.69 -17.65 19.98
C THR A 385 38.56 -17.96 19.01
N TYR A 386 38.54 -17.27 17.86
CA TYR A 386 37.62 -17.53 16.76
C TYR A 386 38.42 -17.87 15.51
N TYR A 387 37.87 -18.72 14.65
CA TYR A 387 38.53 -19.20 13.44
C TYR A 387 37.78 -18.62 12.23
N CYS A 388 38.50 -17.91 11.36
CA CYS A 388 37.95 -17.21 10.19
C CYS A 388 37.95 -18.08 8.92
N SER A 389 38.44 -19.31 8.98
CA SER A 389 38.45 -20.25 7.87
C SER A 389 38.35 -21.69 8.36
N GLU A 390 37.92 -22.58 7.47
CA GLU A 390 37.87 -24.02 7.76
C GLU A 390 39.27 -24.60 8.00
N ASP A 391 40.30 -24.11 7.31
CA ASP A 391 41.68 -24.51 7.55
C ASP A 391 42.15 -24.13 8.96
N GLN A 392 41.81 -22.93 9.43
CA GLN A 392 42.10 -22.48 10.79
C GLN A 392 41.37 -23.33 11.83
N ALA A 393 40.08 -23.62 11.60
CA ALA A 393 39.27 -24.46 12.49
C ALA A 393 39.80 -25.91 12.52
N LYS A 394 40.12 -26.49 11.36
CA LYS A 394 40.69 -27.83 11.21
C LYS A 394 42.06 -27.94 11.88
N ALA A 395 42.94 -26.94 11.69
CA ALA A 395 44.23 -26.88 12.37
C ALA A 395 44.11 -26.83 13.89
N ALA A 396 43.00 -26.28 14.41
CA ALA A 396 42.67 -26.25 15.82
C ALA A 396 41.91 -27.51 16.32
N GLY A 397 41.74 -28.53 15.49
CA GLY A 397 41.06 -29.77 15.85
C GLY A 397 39.54 -29.68 15.93
N LEU A 398 38.93 -28.61 15.41
CA LEU A 398 37.49 -28.50 15.28
C LEU A 398 36.98 -29.30 14.08
N LYS A 399 35.72 -29.74 14.15
CA LYS A 399 35.06 -30.38 13.01
C LYS A 399 34.93 -29.36 11.86
N PRO A 400 35.14 -29.76 10.59
CA PRO A 400 34.87 -28.91 9.44
C PRO A 400 33.41 -28.44 9.47
N GLY A 401 33.18 -27.14 9.24
CA GLY A 401 31.86 -26.52 9.32
C GLY A 401 31.95 -25.08 9.81
N GLY A 402 31.82 -24.13 8.88
CA GLY A 402 31.72 -22.70 9.16
C GLY A 402 31.40 -21.88 7.91
N TRP A 403 31.02 -20.60 8.08
CA TRP A 403 30.92 -19.64 6.96
C TRP A 403 32.21 -18.82 6.79
N GLY A 404 33.35 -19.35 7.28
CA GLY A 404 34.63 -18.66 7.24
C GLY A 404 34.59 -17.36 8.04
N PRO A 405 34.71 -16.17 7.43
CA PRO A 405 34.82 -14.91 8.17
C PRO A 405 33.62 -14.55 9.04
N ASP A 406 32.42 -15.07 8.75
CA ASP A 406 31.26 -14.85 9.61
C ASP A 406 31.47 -15.48 11.00
N ASP A 407 32.36 -16.46 11.15
CA ASP A 407 32.58 -17.18 12.42
C ASP A 407 33.46 -16.40 13.38
N CYS A 408 34.25 -15.46 12.86
CA CYS A 408 35.24 -14.70 13.61
C CYS A 408 35.01 -13.18 13.62
N THR A 409 34.01 -12.70 12.89
CA THR A 409 33.56 -11.31 12.87
C THR A 409 32.10 -11.27 13.31
N VAL A 410 31.62 -10.14 13.83
CA VAL A 410 30.16 -9.92 13.95
C VAL A 410 29.76 -9.15 12.69
N PRO A 411 29.38 -9.84 11.59
CA PRO A 411 29.04 -9.19 10.32
C PRO A 411 27.69 -8.45 10.37
N THR A 412 27.02 -8.50 11.52
CA THR A 412 25.79 -7.77 11.79
C THR A 412 26.12 -6.45 12.50
N PRO A 413 25.37 -5.36 12.26
CA PRO A 413 24.31 -5.27 11.27
C PRO A 413 24.91 -5.23 9.86
N GLN A 414 24.30 -5.94 8.92
CA GLN A 414 24.49 -5.63 7.51
C GLN A 414 23.80 -4.29 7.25
N LEU A 415 24.56 -3.31 6.78
CA LEU A 415 24.00 -2.06 6.29
C LEU A 415 23.53 -2.29 4.85
N THR A 416 22.23 -2.23 4.63
CA THR A 416 21.59 -2.48 3.33
C THR A 416 20.50 -1.45 3.04
N GLY A 417 19.90 -1.50 1.86
CA GLY A 417 18.76 -0.67 1.52
C GLY A 417 18.61 -0.46 0.02
N GLY A 418 17.85 0.58 -0.34
CA GLY A 418 17.71 0.97 -1.73
C GLY A 418 17.62 2.48 -1.94
N TYR A 419 17.92 2.90 -3.17
CA TYR A 419 17.71 4.23 -3.69
C TYR A 419 16.89 4.15 -4.97
N SER A 420 15.76 4.85 -5.00
CA SER A 420 14.81 4.76 -6.10
C SER A 420 14.42 6.16 -6.59
N LYS A 421 14.43 6.34 -7.91
CA LYS A 421 13.99 7.55 -8.62
C LYS A 421 12.67 7.29 -9.30
N GLU A 422 11.59 7.69 -8.66
CA GLU A 422 10.25 7.28 -9.04
C GLU A 422 9.46 8.41 -9.67
N LYS A 423 8.60 8.06 -10.63
CA LYS A 423 7.66 8.98 -11.25
C LYS A 423 6.36 8.26 -11.56
N ALA A 424 5.25 8.95 -11.39
CA ALA A 424 3.93 8.56 -11.82
C ALA A 424 3.22 9.78 -12.43
N LEU A 425 2.63 9.59 -13.59
CA LEU A 425 1.93 10.61 -14.35
C LEU A 425 0.55 10.07 -14.72
N SER A 426 -0.51 10.83 -14.45
CA SER A 426 -1.88 10.56 -14.88
C SER A 426 -2.41 11.76 -15.66
N GLN A 427 -3.04 11.48 -16.80
CA GLN A 427 -3.61 12.49 -17.69
C GLN A 427 -4.98 12.05 -18.18
N THR A 428 -5.90 12.99 -18.27
CA THR A 428 -7.24 12.76 -18.81
C THR A 428 -7.67 13.94 -19.67
N ALA A 429 -8.20 13.65 -20.85
CA ALA A 429 -8.80 14.64 -21.74
C ALA A 429 -10.17 14.13 -22.21
N ASP A 430 -11.19 14.96 -22.08
CA ASP A 430 -12.55 14.60 -22.47
C ASP A 430 -13.34 15.79 -23.02
N LEU A 431 -14.33 15.46 -23.84
CA LEU A 431 -15.34 16.38 -24.34
C LEU A 431 -16.70 15.78 -24.00
N THR A 432 -17.51 16.54 -23.28
CA THR A 432 -18.91 16.23 -22.97
C THR A 432 -19.82 17.23 -23.68
N ILE A 433 -20.88 16.73 -24.30
CA ILE A 433 -21.94 17.53 -24.92
C ILE A 433 -23.25 17.14 -24.22
N ASP A 434 -23.77 18.07 -23.43
CA ASP A 434 -25.09 17.96 -22.80
C ASP A 434 -26.10 18.71 -23.66
N TRP A 435 -27.19 18.04 -24.04
CA TRP A 435 -28.23 18.55 -24.92
C TRP A 435 -29.62 18.35 -24.31
N ASP A 436 -30.25 19.45 -23.92
CA ASP A 436 -31.67 19.50 -23.55
C ASP A 436 -32.51 19.59 -24.84
N ILE A 437 -32.78 18.44 -25.46
CA ILE A 437 -33.54 18.32 -26.72
C ILE A 437 -34.93 18.97 -26.58
N SER A 438 -35.56 18.75 -25.43
CA SER A 438 -36.81 19.40 -25.02
C SER A 438 -36.90 19.38 -23.48
N PRO A 439 -37.90 20.03 -22.86
CA PRO A 439 -38.12 19.95 -21.41
C PRO A 439 -38.21 18.52 -20.88
N LEU A 440 -38.54 17.54 -21.74
CA LEU A 440 -38.72 16.14 -21.37
C LEU A 440 -37.62 15.20 -21.90
N TRP A 441 -36.70 15.68 -22.73
CA TRP A 441 -35.68 14.84 -23.33
C TRP A 441 -34.31 15.48 -23.19
N LYS A 442 -33.40 14.75 -22.54
CA LYS A 442 -32.00 15.13 -22.36
C LYS A 442 -31.10 14.06 -22.96
N ALA A 443 -30.02 14.47 -23.60
CA ALA A 443 -28.98 13.57 -24.08
C ALA A 443 -27.61 14.09 -23.63
N SER A 444 -26.72 13.20 -23.24
CA SER A 444 -25.33 13.52 -22.94
C SER A 444 -24.43 12.60 -23.76
N PHE A 445 -23.40 13.18 -24.38
CA PHE A 445 -22.39 12.45 -25.14
C PHE A 445 -21.03 12.79 -24.58
N THR A 446 -20.28 11.80 -24.12
CA THR A 446 -18.91 12.00 -23.64
C THR A 446 -17.95 11.13 -24.43
N GLY A 447 -16.92 11.75 -24.99
CA GLY A 447 -15.79 11.07 -25.61
C GLY A 447 -14.49 11.53 -24.97
N GLY A 448 -13.59 10.60 -24.66
CA GLY A 448 -12.35 10.97 -23.99
C GLY A 448 -11.30 9.88 -23.99
N ARG A 449 -10.15 10.25 -23.43
CA ARG A 449 -9.01 9.38 -23.22
C ARG A 449 -8.39 9.69 -21.87
N THR A 450 -8.05 8.65 -21.15
CA THR A 450 -7.20 8.73 -19.96
C THR A 450 -5.97 7.86 -20.15
N TRP A 451 -4.81 8.31 -19.69
CA TRP A 451 -3.56 7.58 -19.78
C TRP A 451 -2.61 7.94 -18.65
N SER A 452 -1.85 6.95 -18.20
CA SER A 452 -0.85 7.09 -17.16
C SER A 452 0.40 6.30 -17.49
N GLU A 453 1.50 6.75 -16.91
CA GLU A 453 2.80 6.10 -16.95
C GLU A 453 3.43 6.21 -15.56
N GLY A 454 4.02 5.13 -15.07
CA GLY A 454 4.73 5.17 -13.80
C GLY A 454 5.78 4.08 -13.65
N GLY A 455 6.56 4.18 -12.59
CA GLY A 455 7.63 3.26 -12.24
C GLY A 455 8.96 3.98 -12.00
N PRO A 456 9.91 3.35 -11.30
CA PRO A 456 11.24 3.89 -11.12
C PRO A 456 12.03 3.90 -12.44
N SER A 457 12.65 5.04 -12.72
CA SER A 457 13.72 5.13 -13.73
C SER A 457 15.00 4.41 -13.27
N MET A 458 15.14 4.21 -11.96
CA MET A 458 16.22 3.47 -11.30
C MET A 458 15.73 3.06 -9.92
N ASN A 459 15.96 1.81 -9.55
CA ASN A 459 15.80 1.25 -8.22
C ASN A 459 17.10 0.49 -7.95
N PHE A 460 17.98 1.06 -7.12
CA PHE A 460 19.36 0.63 -6.92
C PHE A 460 19.53 0.13 -5.49
N ARG A 461 20.19 -1.01 -5.28
CA ARG A 461 20.48 -1.55 -3.96
C ARG A 461 21.98 -1.63 -3.70
N MET A 462 22.34 -1.53 -2.43
CA MET A 462 23.71 -1.75 -1.96
C MET A 462 23.64 -2.42 -0.60
N SER A 463 24.54 -3.36 -0.36
CA SER A 463 24.72 -3.97 0.95
C SER A 463 26.19 -3.98 1.36
N ALA A 464 26.47 -3.74 2.64
CA ALA A 464 27.79 -3.79 3.20
C ALA A 464 27.79 -4.43 4.60
N LYS A 465 28.82 -5.24 4.89
CA LYS A 465 29.05 -5.85 6.21
C LYS A 465 30.18 -5.09 6.92
N PRO A 466 30.08 -4.79 8.23
CA PRO A 466 31.09 -4.06 9.00
C PRO A 466 32.28 -4.96 9.35
N ARG A 467 33.00 -5.40 8.32
CA ARG A 467 34.26 -6.13 8.40
C ARG A 467 35.09 -5.87 7.16
N ARG A 468 36.39 -6.10 7.23
CA ARG A 468 37.26 -6.00 6.05
C ARG A 468 38.38 -7.01 6.11
N LYS A 469 38.66 -7.67 4.99
CA LYS A 469 39.83 -8.54 4.84
C LYS A 469 41.08 -7.70 4.59
N VAL A 470 42.12 -7.90 5.37
CA VAL A 470 43.44 -7.27 5.18
C VAL A 470 44.50 -8.37 5.27
N GLY A 471 45.09 -8.72 4.13
CA GLY A 471 45.94 -9.90 4.03
C GLY A 471 45.14 -11.18 4.32
N ASN A 472 45.56 -11.95 5.33
CA ASN A 472 44.90 -13.18 5.77
C ASN A 472 43.94 -12.97 6.96
N ASP A 473 43.88 -11.77 7.53
CA ASP A 473 43.10 -11.45 8.71
C ASP A 473 41.84 -10.64 8.35
N TYR A 474 40.82 -10.73 9.22
CA TYR A 474 39.61 -9.92 9.12
C TYR A 474 39.57 -8.87 10.25
N LEU A 475 39.60 -7.60 9.85
CA LEU A 475 39.27 -6.48 10.73
C LEU A 475 37.76 -6.47 10.96
N SER A 476 37.35 -6.41 12.23
CA SER A 476 35.93 -6.33 12.61
C SER A 476 35.56 -4.86 12.84
N GLY A 477 34.61 -4.34 12.07
CA GLY A 477 34.03 -3.01 12.26
C GLY A 477 32.86 -3.01 13.26
N ASN A 478 32.39 -4.19 13.65
CA ASN A 478 31.43 -4.39 14.72
C ASN A 478 31.82 -5.58 15.59
N LEU A 479 31.59 -5.47 16.90
CA LEU A 479 31.87 -6.51 17.90
C LEU A 479 30.64 -6.95 18.69
N TYR A 480 29.55 -6.17 18.62
CA TYR A 480 28.33 -6.40 19.38
C TYR A 480 27.09 -6.07 18.55
N SER A 481 26.08 -6.93 18.58
CA SER A 481 24.75 -6.66 18.03
C SER A 481 23.70 -7.25 18.96
N ALA A 482 22.70 -6.47 19.33
CA ALA A 482 21.55 -6.95 20.05
C ALA A 482 20.26 -6.36 19.49
N TRP A 483 19.17 -7.10 19.63
CA TRP A 483 17.83 -6.62 19.30
C TRP A 483 16.80 -7.09 20.32
N ASP A 484 15.72 -6.31 20.45
CA ASP A 484 14.55 -6.58 21.29
C ASP A 484 13.29 -6.14 20.51
N LEU A 485 12.28 -7.01 20.42
CA LEU A 485 11.01 -6.78 19.70
C LEU A 485 9.83 -6.45 20.64
N THR A 486 10.07 -6.42 21.96
CA THR A 486 9.07 -6.06 22.95
C THR A 486 8.81 -4.55 22.95
N GLY A 487 7.58 -4.13 23.28
CA GLY A 487 7.23 -2.71 23.30
C GLY A 487 7.52 -2.02 21.96
N THR A 488 8.30 -0.93 22.00
CA THR A 488 8.94 -0.31 20.83
C THR A 488 10.24 -1.05 20.54
N PRO A 489 10.37 -1.75 19.40
CA PRO A 489 11.56 -2.52 19.06
C PRO A 489 12.85 -1.71 19.19
N SER A 490 13.96 -2.36 19.53
CA SER A 490 15.25 -1.70 19.69
C SER A 490 16.41 -2.53 19.18
N ALA A 491 17.48 -1.83 18.78
CA ALA A 491 18.74 -2.39 18.37
C ALA A 491 19.91 -1.71 19.09
N THR A 492 20.92 -2.49 19.46
CA THR A 492 22.17 -1.98 20.03
C THR A 492 23.36 -2.55 19.29
N PHE A 493 24.26 -1.70 18.82
CA PHE A 493 25.49 -2.07 18.13
C PHE A 493 26.73 -1.53 18.86
N SER A 494 27.93 -1.91 18.40
CA SER A 494 29.18 -1.33 18.93
C SER A 494 29.17 0.21 18.80
N PRO A 495 29.54 0.97 19.85
CA PRO A 495 29.51 2.44 19.81
C PRO A 495 30.38 3.07 18.72
N ASP A 496 31.42 2.37 18.27
CA ASP A 496 32.36 2.80 17.24
C ASP A 496 31.98 2.34 15.82
N LEU A 497 30.85 1.63 15.62
CA LEU A 497 30.40 1.10 14.32
C LEU A 497 30.49 2.16 13.19
N GLN A 498 29.93 3.34 13.42
CA GLN A 498 29.97 4.44 12.45
C GLN A 498 31.41 4.84 12.10
N GLN A 499 32.29 4.96 13.10
CA GLN A 499 33.69 5.34 12.88
C GLN A 499 34.43 4.25 12.08
N GLN A 500 34.17 2.97 12.35
CA GLN A 500 34.80 1.87 11.63
C GLN A 500 34.38 1.84 10.16
N LEU A 501 33.09 2.07 9.85
CA LEU A 501 32.61 2.23 8.48
C LEU A 501 33.31 3.40 7.77
N MET A 502 33.44 4.55 8.45
CA MET A 502 34.16 5.72 7.92
C MET A 502 35.68 5.51 7.77
N ASN A 503 36.26 4.54 8.49
CA ASN A 503 37.65 4.11 8.29
C ASN A 503 37.80 3.14 7.11
N GLY A 504 36.70 2.82 6.40
CA GLY A 504 36.69 1.84 5.32
C GLY A 504 36.83 0.40 5.83
N ILE A 505 36.42 0.10 7.07
CA ILE A 505 36.35 -1.27 7.60
C ILE A 505 34.94 -1.80 7.31
N ALA A 506 34.67 -2.02 6.03
CA ALA A 506 33.46 -2.64 5.53
C ALA A 506 33.73 -3.40 4.23
N GLU A 507 32.93 -4.43 4.01
CA GLU A 507 32.95 -5.30 2.84
C GLU A 507 31.62 -5.06 2.10
N VAL A 508 31.70 -4.49 0.91
CA VAL A 508 30.56 -4.32 0.01
C VAL A 508 30.25 -5.67 -0.63
N ASP A 509 29.01 -6.11 -0.46
CA ASP A 509 28.51 -7.29 -1.16
C ASP A 509 28.14 -6.86 -2.59
N THR A 510 29.07 -7.09 -3.52
CA THR A 510 28.90 -6.75 -4.93
C THR A 510 27.79 -7.56 -5.57
N GLY A 511 27.55 -8.80 -5.14
CA GLY A 511 26.47 -9.65 -5.64
C GLY A 511 25.08 -9.12 -5.26
N SER A 512 24.98 -8.48 -4.09
CA SER A 512 23.77 -7.79 -3.63
C SER A 512 23.70 -6.32 -4.05
N THR A 513 24.60 -5.86 -4.93
CA THR A 513 24.53 -4.54 -5.56
C THR A 513 23.93 -4.68 -6.95
N ASP A 514 22.68 -4.29 -7.09
CA ASP A 514 21.94 -4.38 -8.34
C ASP A 514 21.14 -3.11 -8.62
N SER A 515 20.63 -3.01 -9.84
CA SER A 515 19.65 -2.00 -10.16
C SER A 515 18.66 -2.46 -11.22
N SER A 516 17.41 -2.05 -11.03
CA SER A 516 16.32 -2.25 -11.97
C SER A 516 15.61 -0.94 -12.29
N TRP A 517 14.84 -0.95 -13.37
CA TRP A 517 13.87 0.07 -13.71
C TRP A 517 12.57 -0.61 -14.09
N LYS A 518 11.45 0.05 -13.86
CA LYS A 518 10.12 -0.47 -14.22
C LYS A 518 9.35 0.63 -14.92
N ARG A 519 8.57 0.25 -15.93
CA ARG A 519 7.65 1.14 -16.62
C ARG A 519 6.29 0.46 -16.76
N THR A 520 5.27 1.13 -16.27
CA THR A 520 3.87 0.68 -16.27
C THR A 520 3.01 1.74 -16.95
N GLU A 521 2.40 1.39 -18.07
CA GLU A 521 1.47 2.23 -18.82
C GLU A 521 0.04 1.68 -18.66
N VAL A 522 -0.90 2.55 -18.28
CA VAL A 522 -2.34 2.26 -18.28
C VAL A 522 -3.03 3.29 -19.16
N LYS A 523 -3.86 2.87 -20.11
CA LYS A 523 -4.60 3.79 -20.98
C LYS A 523 -5.99 3.27 -21.28
N GLN A 524 -6.95 4.18 -21.39
CA GLN A 524 -8.29 3.86 -21.81
C GLN A 524 -8.86 4.96 -22.70
N ASN A 525 -9.32 4.58 -23.90
CA ASN A 525 -10.20 5.43 -24.69
C ASN A 525 -11.65 5.07 -24.35
N TYR A 526 -12.53 6.06 -24.28
CA TYR A 526 -13.91 5.83 -23.95
C TYR A 526 -14.87 6.72 -24.72
N PHE A 527 -16.05 6.17 -24.98
CA PHE A 527 -17.20 6.87 -25.51
C PHE A 527 -18.46 6.43 -24.73
N GLN A 528 -19.35 7.36 -24.43
CA GLN A 528 -20.68 7.07 -23.90
C GLN A 528 -21.72 8.01 -24.48
N ALA A 529 -22.93 7.49 -24.64
CA ALA A 529 -24.12 8.23 -25.00
C ALA A 529 -25.22 7.82 -24.03
N ASP A 530 -25.77 8.80 -23.32
CA ASP A 530 -26.79 8.63 -22.29
C ASP A 530 -28.01 9.48 -22.64
N VAL A 531 -29.20 8.91 -22.62
CA VAL A 531 -30.45 9.61 -22.94
C VAL A 531 -31.42 9.45 -21.78
N THR A 532 -32.00 10.56 -21.36
CA THR A 532 -32.99 10.64 -20.30
C THR A 532 -34.29 11.22 -20.85
N LYS A 533 -35.38 10.47 -20.67
CA LYS A 533 -36.75 10.95 -20.87
C LYS A 533 -37.38 11.23 -19.52
N LEU A 534 -37.76 12.49 -19.28
CA LEU A 534 -38.53 12.91 -18.11
C LEU A 534 -40.03 12.80 -18.39
N PHE A 535 -40.84 12.69 -17.34
CA PHE A 535 -42.30 12.63 -17.43
C PHE A 535 -42.93 13.69 -16.52
N GLU A 536 -43.94 14.40 -17.03
CA GLU A 536 -44.62 15.51 -16.32
C GLU A 536 -45.63 15.05 -15.26
N SER A 537 -46.09 13.81 -15.30
CA SER A 537 -47.21 13.34 -14.47
C SER A 537 -47.16 11.85 -14.20
N GLY A 538 -47.35 11.49 -12.93
CA GLY A 538 -47.52 10.11 -12.46
C GLY A 538 -46.53 9.73 -11.36
N TRP A 539 -46.25 8.42 -11.29
CA TRP A 539 -45.30 7.81 -10.37
C TRP A 539 -43.93 7.57 -11.01
N LEU A 540 -43.83 7.70 -12.34
CA LEU A 540 -42.61 7.50 -13.12
C LEU A 540 -41.97 8.87 -13.37
N ASP A 541 -40.77 9.07 -12.86
CA ASP A 541 -40.04 10.34 -12.94
C ASP A 541 -39.24 10.43 -14.24
N SER A 542 -38.48 9.38 -14.54
CA SER A 542 -37.65 9.34 -15.75
C SER A 542 -37.32 7.93 -16.22
N ILE A 543 -37.05 7.80 -17.52
CA ILE A 543 -36.41 6.62 -18.11
C ILE A 543 -35.05 7.04 -18.65
N GLN A 544 -34.02 6.32 -18.27
CA GLN A 544 -32.65 6.52 -18.73
C GLN A 544 -32.17 5.28 -19.47
N PHE A 545 -31.49 5.47 -20.59
CA PHE A 545 -30.82 4.40 -21.30
C PHE A 545 -29.54 4.95 -21.90
N GLY A 546 -28.52 4.10 -21.99
CA GLY A 546 -27.24 4.52 -22.52
C GLY A 546 -26.42 3.37 -23.04
N ALA A 547 -25.47 3.72 -23.91
CA ALA A 547 -24.49 2.81 -24.48
C ALA A 547 -23.09 3.35 -24.21
N LYS A 548 -22.20 2.47 -23.75
CA LYS A 548 -20.82 2.83 -23.42
C LYS A 548 -19.84 1.85 -24.06
N TYR A 549 -18.74 2.40 -24.53
CA TYR A 549 -17.61 1.68 -25.08
C TYR A 549 -16.33 2.11 -24.38
N ARG A 550 -15.52 1.13 -23.95
CA ARG A 550 -14.21 1.34 -23.32
C ARG A 550 -13.18 0.44 -24.00
N ASP A 551 -12.01 0.99 -24.34
CA ASP A 551 -10.85 0.28 -24.90
C ASP A 551 -9.63 0.55 -24.01
N GLY A 552 -9.41 -0.36 -23.05
CA GLY A 552 -8.37 -0.30 -22.04
C GLY A 552 -7.16 -1.16 -22.39
N LYS A 553 -5.96 -0.66 -22.09
CA LYS A 553 -4.69 -1.37 -22.24
C LYS A 553 -3.77 -1.11 -21.06
N VAL A 554 -3.16 -2.17 -20.57
CA VAL A 554 -2.08 -2.15 -19.58
C VAL A 554 -0.86 -2.79 -20.20
N HIS A 555 0.28 -2.12 -20.12
CA HIS A 555 1.57 -2.65 -20.49
C HIS A 555 2.54 -2.41 -19.35
N ARG A 556 3.28 -3.44 -18.96
CA ARG A 556 4.31 -3.35 -17.93
C ARG A 556 5.57 -4.06 -18.42
N ASN A 557 6.70 -3.40 -18.29
CA ASN A 557 8.02 -4.00 -18.50
C ASN A 557 9.01 -3.59 -17.40
N THR A 558 10.05 -4.39 -17.22
CA THR A 558 11.16 -4.13 -16.30
C THR A 558 12.47 -4.42 -17.01
N GLY A 559 13.53 -3.84 -16.50
CA GLY A 559 14.88 -4.18 -16.92
C GLY A 559 15.89 -3.78 -15.87
N ASN A 560 17.17 -3.93 -16.22
CA ASN A 560 18.28 -3.61 -15.32
C ASN A 560 19.04 -2.37 -15.76
N THR A 561 19.63 -1.72 -14.77
CA THR A 561 20.71 -0.76 -14.94
C THR A 561 21.98 -1.39 -14.36
N TYR A 562 23.06 -1.47 -15.13
CA TYR A 562 24.27 -2.20 -14.73
C TYR A 562 25.55 -1.51 -15.18
N TRP A 563 26.68 -1.88 -14.58
CA TRP A 563 28.00 -1.34 -14.87
C TRP A 563 28.91 -2.43 -15.42
N VAL A 564 29.76 -2.06 -16.38
CA VAL A 564 30.54 -3.00 -17.18
C VAL A 564 32.03 -2.79 -16.90
N CYS A 565 32.78 -3.87 -16.82
CA CYS A 565 34.23 -3.81 -16.64
C CYS A 565 34.89 -3.04 -17.80
N PRO A 566 35.92 -2.22 -17.55
CA PRO A 566 36.62 -1.52 -18.63
C PRO A 566 37.13 -2.50 -19.70
N GLY A 567 36.78 -2.23 -20.96
CA GLY A 567 37.18 -3.04 -22.12
C GLY A 567 36.36 -4.31 -22.36
N ARG A 568 35.31 -4.58 -21.57
CA ARG A 568 34.33 -5.64 -21.86
C ARG A 568 33.16 -5.10 -22.70
N ASP A 569 32.47 -5.99 -23.40
CA ASP A 569 31.33 -5.65 -24.25
C ASP A 569 30.06 -5.44 -23.40
N PRO A 570 29.47 -4.24 -23.37
CA PRO A 570 28.21 -4.02 -22.67
C PRO A 570 27.05 -4.88 -23.17
N ALA A 571 27.08 -5.39 -24.40
CA ALA A 571 26.03 -6.27 -24.90
C ALA A 571 26.00 -7.65 -24.21
N ASP A 572 27.11 -8.10 -23.63
CA ASP A 572 27.23 -9.36 -22.89
C ASP A 572 27.01 -9.14 -21.39
N TYR A 573 25.74 -8.98 -20.99
CA TYR A 573 25.36 -8.66 -19.61
C TYR A 573 25.85 -9.71 -18.58
N ASP A 574 25.84 -10.99 -18.91
CA ASP A 574 26.15 -12.03 -17.93
C ASP A 574 27.65 -12.09 -17.61
N ASN A 575 28.52 -11.87 -18.60
CA ASN A 575 29.97 -11.99 -18.41
C ASN A 575 30.71 -10.65 -18.25
N SER A 576 30.11 -9.53 -18.62
CA SER A 576 30.82 -8.24 -18.67
C SER A 576 30.55 -7.32 -17.48
N ARG A 577 29.59 -7.67 -16.61
CA ARG A 577 29.27 -6.88 -15.40
C ARG A 577 30.45 -6.84 -14.43
N TYR A 578 30.62 -5.71 -13.74
CA TYR A 578 31.69 -5.59 -12.74
C TYR A 578 31.53 -6.59 -11.57
N GLN A 579 30.29 -6.94 -11.24
CA GLN A 579 29.98 -7.99 -10.27
C GLN A 579 30.54 -9.36 -10.66
N SER A 580 30.84 -9.59 -11.95
CA SER A 580 31.42 -10.83 -12.46
C SER A 580 32.93 -10.98 -12.19
N GLY A 581 33.51 -10.15 -11.33
CA GLY A 581 34.82 -10.40 -10.71
C GLY A 581 36.04 -9.83 -11.43
N CYS A 582 35.88 -8.83 -12.30
CA CYS A 582 37.01 -8.20 -13.01
C CYS A 582 37.82 -7.22 -12.17
N ASP A 583 37.28 -6.72 -11.06
CA ASP A 583 37.95 -5.84 -10.11
C ASP A 583 37.99 -6.52 -8.73
N PRO A 584 39.16 -7.02 -8.28
CA PRO A 584 39.30 -7.70 -7.00
C PRO A 584 39.09 -6.76 -5.80
N THR A 585 39.05 -5.45 -6.02
CA THR A 585 38.84 -4.42 -5.00
C THR A 585 37.40 -3.89 -4.98
N ALA A 586 36.52 -4.37 -5.85
CA ALA A 586 35.12 -3.91 -5.92
C ALA A 586 34.34 -4.14 -4.60
N GLY A 587 34.75 -5.12 -3.79
CA GLY A 587 34.19 -5.40 -2.47
C GLY A 587 34.76 -4.53 -1.34
N ASP A 588 35.78 -3.71 -1.58
CA ASP A 588 36.38 -2.86 -0.56
C ASP A 588 35.59 -1.55 -0.41
N ALA A 589 34.96 -1.34 0.75
CA ALA A 589 34.24 -0.11 1.02
C ALA A 589 35.19 1.10 1.14
N GLN A 590 34.80 2.21 0.50
CA GLN A 590 35.47 3.50 0.67
C GLN A 590 34.74 4.34 1.72
N PRO A 591 35.45 5.19 2.50
CA PRO A 591 34.83 6.08 3.50
C PRO A 591 33.63 6.88 2.98
N GLY A 592 33.70 7.36 1.73
CA GLY A 592 32.65 8.16 1.11
C GLY A 592 31.37 7.40 0.75
N PHE A 593 31.36 6.06 0.82
CA PHE A 593 30.17 5.25 0.54
C PHE A 593 29.13 5.32 1.65
N PHE A 594 29.51 5.80 2.83
CA PHE A 594 28.61 5.95 3.97
C PHE A 594 28.39 7.44 4.29
N LEU A 595 27.28 7.74 4.95
CA LEU A 595 27.02 9.08 5.49
C LEU A 595 28.05 9.38 6.57
N SER A 596 28.57 10.62 6.59
CA SER A 596 29.61 11.03 7.54
C SER A 596 29.12 11.02 9.00
N ASN A 597 27.84 11.30 9.21
CA ASN A 597 27.17 11.24 10.51
C ASN A 597 26.10 10.14 10.48
N PRO A 598 25.84 9.48 11.63
CA PRO A 598 24.74 8.54 11.72
C PRO A 598 23.41 9.28 11.52
N ILE A 599 22.44 8.58 10.98
CA ILE A 599 21.05 9.03 10.90
C ILE A 599 20.54 9.27 12.33
N ASN A 600 20.15 10.51 12.60
CA ASN A 600 19.60 10.95 13.87
C ASN A 600 18.06 11.06 13.81
N ASN A 601 17.43 11.55 14.87
CA ASN A 601 15.97 11.79 14.94
C ASN A 601 15.12 10.55 14.58
N ILE A 602 15.51 9.39 15.11
CA ILE A 602 14.72 8.17 15.05
C ILE A 602 13.68 8.27 16.17
N ALA A 603 12.53 8.84 15.84
CA ALA A 603 11.46 9.14 16.80
C ALA A 603 10.27 8.22 16.58
N GLY A 604 10.15 7.12 17.34
CA GLY A 604 9.08 6.13 17.15
C GLY A 604 9.43 5.05 16.11
N GLY A 605 8.61 4.00 16.03
CA GLY A 605 8.84 2.80 15.23
C GLY A 605 9.88 1.85 15.84
N PHE A 606 11.08 2.36 16.12
CA PHE A 606 12.13 1.62 16.82
C PHE A 606 13.13 2.56 17.52
N ASN A 607 14.04 2.00 18.32
CA ASN A 607 15.19 2.70 18.91
C ASN A 607 16.50 2.08 18.45
N ALA A 608 17.53 2.89 18.19
CA ALA A 608 18.88 2.41 17.92
C ALA A 608 19.92 3.35 18.55
N ASN A 609 20.99 2.79 19.13
CA ASN A 609 22.07 3.60 19.72
C ASN A 609 22.94 4.30 18.65
N VAL A 610 23.08 3.69 17.47
CA VAL A 610 23.76 4.25 16.30
C VAL A 610 23.08 3.72 15.04
N PHE A 611 22.88 4.58 14.04
CA PHE A 611 22.28 4.20 12.76
C PHE A 611 23.09 4.73 11.58
N PRO A 612 24.11 3.99 11.08
CA PRO A 612 24.83 4.41 9.89
C PRO A 612 23.92 4.39 8.66
N GLY A 613 24.26 5.19 7.65
CA GLY A 613 23.53 5.24 6.38
C GLY A 613 24.47 5.13 5.18
N ILE A 614 23.93 4.68 4.06
CA ILE A 614 24.59 4.59 2.76
C ILE A 614 24.47 5.95 2.05
N ASN A 615 25.57 6.39 1.46
CA ASN A 615 25.64 7.54 0.58
C ASN A 615 25.50 7.06 -0.88
N TYR A 616 24.27 6.74 -1.29
CA TYR A 616 23.99 6.23 -2.65
C TYR A 616 24.52 7.13 -3.77
N PRO A 617 24.38 8.48 -3.72
CA PRO A 617 24.97 9.34 -4.74
C PRO A 617 26.49 9.17 -4.88
N ALA A 618 27.22 9.04 -3.77
CA ALA A 618 28.67 8.85 -3.80
C ALA A 618 29.06 7.46 -4.32
N TYR A 619 28.33 6.41 -3.94
CA TYR A 619 28.59 5.05 -4.43
C TYR A 619 28.27 4.91 -5.93
N ILE A 620 27.12 5.40 -6.38
CA ILE A 620 26.76 5.44 -7.82
C ILE A 620 27.78 6.28 -8.61
N HIS A 621 28.24 7.40 -8.05
CA HIS A 621 29.30 8.20 -8.67
C HIS A 621 30.61 7.41 -8.80
N TYR A 622 31.01 6.67 -7.77
CA TYR A 622 32.16 5.77 -7.84
C TYR A 622 31.98 4.71 -8.94
N LEU A 623 30.83 4.04 -9.00
CA LEU A 623 30.56 3.04 -10.04
C LEU A 623 30.64 3.66 -11.45
N ASN A 624 30.02 4.82 -11.66
CA ASN A 624 30.08 5.53 -12.94
C ASN A 624 31.51 5.94 -13.32
N LYS A 625 32.30 6.39 -12.34
CA LYS A 625 33.68 6.83 -12.58
C LYS A 625 34.61 5.66 -12.87
N THR A 626 34.45 4.53 -12.15
CA THR A 626 35.32 3.35 -12.26
C THR A 626 34.98 2.51 -13.49
N TYR A 627 33.68 2.39 -13.82
CA TYR A 627 33.17 1.47 -14.84
C TYR A 627 32.60 2.15 -16.09
N GLY A 628 32.84 3.45 -16.27
CA GLY A 628 32.48 4.16 -17.52
C GLY A 628 31.00 4.52 -17.68
N GLY A 629 30.24 4.54 -16.59
CA GLY A 629 28.80 4.83 -16.58
C GLY A 629 27.92 3.58 -16.55
N SER A 630 26.61 3.79 -16.40
CA SER A 630 25.64 2.69 -16.37
C SER A 630 25.03 2.40 -17.75
N HIS A 631 24.71 1.15 -18.01
CA HIS A 631 24.00 0.65 -19.19
C HIS A 631 22.62 0.13 -18.81
N ASN A 632 21.66 0.24 -19.73
CA ASN A 632 20.31 -0.28 -19.53
C ASN A 632 20.05 -1.46 -20.45
N ARG A 633 19.35 -2.48 -19.93
CA ARG A 633 18.83 -3.61 -20.69
C ARG A 633 17.37 -3.82 -20.31
N THR A 634 16.54 -4.23 -21.26
CA THR A 634 15.19 -4.72 -20.97
C THR A 634 15.28 -6.21 -20.63
N GLU A 635 14.60 -6.62 -19.57
CA GLU A 635 14.48 -8.03 -19.20
C GLU A 635 13.32 -8.66 -19.97
N GLU A 636 13.59 -9.77 -20.65
CA GLU A 636 12.61 -10.44 -21.51
C GLU A 636 11.59 -11.25 -20.70
N ASP A 637 11.91 -11.63 -19.46
CA ASP A 637 11.05 -12.33 -18.49
C ASP A 637 10.00 -11.45 -17.82
N PHE A 638 10.13 -10.14 -17.89
CA PHE A 638 9.38 -9.26 -17.00
C PHE A 638 8.40 -8.33 -17.74
N VAL A 639 7.75 -8.87 -18.77
CA VAL A 639 6.79 -8.15 -19.60
C VAL A 639 5.38 -8.75 -19.48
N TYR A 640 4.38 -7.90 -19.28
CA TYR A 640 2.99 -8.33 -19.45
C TYR A 640 2.09 -7.27 -20.09
N ASN A 641 1.04 -7.78 -20.73
CA ASN A 641 0.05 -7.01 -21.45
C ASN A 641 -1.35 -7.47 -21.05
N VAL A 642 -2.22 -6.52 -20.72
CA VAL A 642 -3.67 -6.77 -20.56
C VAL A 642 -4.43 -5.80 -21.45
N ASN A 643 -5.26 -6.31 -22.36
CA ASN A 643 -6.14 -5.50 -23.20
C ASN A 643 -7.60 -5.86 -22.90
N GLU A 644 -8.43 -4.86 -22.62
CA GLU A 644 -9.85 -5.04 -22.30
C GLU A 644 -10.71 -4.13 -23.18
N LYS A 645 -11.59 -4.73 -23.98
CA LYS A 645 -12.64 -4.02 -24.71
C LYS A 645 -13.98 -4.32 -24.09
N ILE A 646 -14.66 -3.26 -23.66
CA ILE A 646 -15.92 -3.35 -22.91
C ILE A 646 -17.00 -2.64 -23.72
N TYR A 647 -18.09 -3.38 -23.96
CA TYR A 647 -19.32 -2.86 -24.56
C TYR A 647 -20.41 -3.02 -23.52
N SER A 648 -21.09 -1.95 -23.17
CA SER A 648 -22.19 -2.02 -22.22
C SER A 648 -23.39 -1.21 -22.70
N GLY A 649 -24.57 -1.72 -22.43
CA GLY A 649 -25.84 -1.00 -22.55
C GLY A 649 -26.61 -1.09 -21.24
N TYR A 650 -27.35 -0.04 -20.90
CA TYR A 650 -28.21 -0.06 -19.73
C TYR A 650 -29.58 0.55 -20.02
N PHE A 651 -30.54 0.14 -19.21
CA PHE A 651 -31.87 0.73 -19.11
C PHE A 651 -32.20 0.89 -17.63
N GLN A 652 -32.73 2.05 -17.25
CA GLN A 652 -33.11 2.38 -15.88
C GLN A 652 -34.42 3.19 -15.90
N ALA A 653 -35.39 2.79 -15.10
CA ALA A 653 -36.58 3.59 -14.82
C ALA A 653 -36.48 4.13 -13.40
N ASN A 654 -36.56 5.45 -13.25
CA ASN A 654 -36.67 6.13 -11.97
C ASN A 654 -38.14 6.43 -11.70
N PHE A 655 -38.60 6.10 -10.51
CA PHE A 655 -39.95 6.38 -10.05
C PHE A 655 -39.90 7.33 -8.85
N ARG A 656 -40.89 8.21 -8.75
CA ARG A 656 -41.07 9.14 -7.65
C ARG A 656 -42.56 9.41 -7.45
N THR A 657 -43.02 9.28 -6.22
CA THR A 657 -44.32 9.71 -5.72
C THR A 657 -44.09 10.71 -4.59
N GLU A 658 -45.13 11.17 -3.90
CA GLU A 658 -44.99 12.05 -2.74
C GLU A 658 -44.14 11.47 -1.61
N ARG A 659 -44.09 10.13 -1.47
CA ARG A 659 -43.38 9.47 -0.36
C ARG A 659 -42.42 8.38 -0.79
N VAL A 660 -42.46 7.91 -2.04
CA VAL A 660 -41.63 6.79 -2.49
C VAL A 660 -40.87 7.21 -3.73
N ARG A 661 -39.56 7.07 -3.70
CA ARG A 661 -38.67 7.24 -4.86
C ARG A 661 -37.77 6.02 -5.02
N GLY A 662 -37.17 5.88 -6.18
CA GLY A 662 -36.24 4.79 -6.42
C GLY A 662 -35.97 4.57 -7.89
N ASN A 663 -35.28 3.48 -8.18
CA ASN A 663 -35.03 3.06 -9.55
C ASN A 663 -34.99 1.54 -9.69
N VAL A 664 -35.34 1.09 -10.89
CA VAL A 664 -35.16 -0.28 -11.34
C VAL A 664 -34.42 -0.23 -12.66
N GLY A 665 -33.40 -1.06 -12.82
CA GLY A 665 -32.60 -1.06 -14.03
C GLY A 665 -31.85 -2.36 -14.28
N VAL A 666 -31.34 -2.49 -15.48
CA VAL A 666 -30.47 -3.58 -15.90
C VAL A 666 -29.35 -3.02 -16.77
N ARG A 667 -28.13 -3.47 -16.49
CA ARG A 667 -26.96 -3.24 -17.33
C ARG A 667 -26.50 -4.57 -17.91
N VAL A 668 -26.19 -4.59 -19.20
CA VAL A 668 -25.58 -5.74 -19.88
C VAL A 668 -24.17 -5.34 -20.29
N VAL A 669 -23.18 -6.10 -19.86
CA VAL A 669 -21.76 -5.81 -20.11
C VAL A 669 -21.14 -6.99 -20.83
N ARG A 670 -20.50 -6.73 -21.97
CA ARG A 670 -19.68 -7.71 -22.69
C ARG A 670 -18.23 -7.28 -22.65
N THR A 671 -17.38 -8.12 -22.08
CA THR A 671 -15.94 -7.89 -21.99
C THR A 671 -15.20 -8.86 -22.92
N LYS A 672 -14.27 -8.32 -23.72
CA LYS A 672 -13.24 -9.08 -24.42
C LYS A 672 -11.89 -8.75 -23.77
N GLN A 673 -11.26 -9.75 -23.17
CA GLN A 673 -10.02 -9.63 -22.43
C GLN A 673 -8.93 -10.43 -23.14
N PHE A 674 -7.75 -9.84 -23.29
CA PHE A 674 -6.53 -10.53 -23.69
C PHE A 674 -5.49 -10.30 -22.58
N ALA A 675 -4.92 -11.37 -22.06
CA ALA A 675 -3.86 -11.31 -21.05
C ALA A 675 -2.65 -12.11 -21.54
N GLN A 676 -1.47 -11.51 -21.45
CA GLN A 676 -0.22 -12.12 -21.91
C GLN A 676 0.92 -11.77 -20.96
N SER A 677 1.77 -12.75 -20.66
CA SER A 677 2.98 -12.57 -19.86
C SER A 677 4.17 -13.31 -20.48
N SER A 678 5.37 -12.84 -20.21
CA SER A 678 6.61 -13.56 -20.47
C SER A 678 6.89 -14.52 -19.32
N ASP A 679 6.74 -15.81 -19.54
CA ASP A 679 6.97 -16.84 -18.53
C ASP A 679 8.34 -17.48 -18.76
N SER A 680 9.08 -17.74 -17.68
CA SER A 680 10.44 -18.29 -17.73
C SER A 680 10.52 -19.74 -17.28
N ILE A 681 11.46 -20.48 -17.86
CA ILE A 681 11.84 -21.84 -17.46
C ILE A 681 13.33 -21.82 -17.17
N GLU A 682 13.70 -22.05 -15.92
CA GLU A 682 15.07 -22.19 -15.45
C GLU A 682 15.33 -23.65 -15.03
N LYS A 683 16.47 -24.20 -15.43
CA LYS A 683 16.90 -25.54 -15.02
C LYS A 683 18.23 -25.41 -14.30
N PHE A 684 18.28 -25.90 -13.07
CA PHE A 684 19.48 -26.10 -12.27
C PHE A 684 19.91 -27.55 -12.45
N ASN A 685 20.90 -27.76 -13.33
CA ASN A 685 21.32 -29.08 -13.78
C ASN A 685 22.31 -29.74 -12.81
N ASP A 686 23.23 -28.95 -12.26
CA ASP A 686 24.27 -29.40 -11.34
C ASP A 686 24.96 -28.18 -10.72
N TYR A 687 25.71 -28.29 -9.61
CA TYR A 687 26.36 -27.11 -8.99
C TYR A 687 27.88 -27.26 -8.84
N PHE A 688 28.32 -28.41 -8.34
CA PHE A 688 29.70 -28.79 -8.20
C PHE A 688 30.04 -29.85 -9.24
N LEU A 689 31.32 -29.93 -9.60
CA LEU A 689 31.79 -31.02 -10.42
C LEU A 689 31.90 -32.27 -9.54
N ASP A 690 31.29 -33.37 -9.95
CA ASP A 690 31.40 -34.64 -9.24
C ASP A 690 32.73 -35.38 -9.52
N ASN A 691 33.23 -36.07 -8.51
CA ASN A 691 34.34 -37.01 -8.67
C ASN A 691 33.86 -38.38 -9.21
N ALA A 692 34.78 -39.32 -9.43
CA ALA A 692 34.45 -40.65 -9.95
C ALA A 692 33.50 -41.49 -9.06
N SER A 693 33.27 -41.07 -7.81
CA SER A 693 32.30 -41.69 -6.90
C SER A 693 30.91 -41.03 -6.90
N GLY A 694 30.70 -39.98 -7.71
CA GLY A 694 29.45 -39.24 -7.78
C GLY A 694 29.19 -38.36 -6.55
N ALA A 695 30.26 -37.87 -5.92
CA ALA A 695 30.19 -36.91 -4.83
C ALA A 695 30.89 -35.61 -5.25
N PRO A 696 30.45 -34.44 -4.73
CA PRO A 696 31.08 -33.16 -4.99
C PRO A 696 32.59 -33.26 -4.87
N MET A 697 33.30 -32.96 -5.95
CA MET A 697 34.76 -33.05 -6.01
C MET A 697 35.35 -31.99 -5.11
N ALA A 698 36.05 -32.42 -4.06
CA ALA A 698 36.79 -31.49 -3.21
C ALA A 698 37.85 -30.76 -4.04
N CYS A 699 38.10 -29.48 -3.78
CA CYS A 699 39.14 -28.72 -4.49
C CYS A 699 40.56 -29.27 -4.27
N THR A 700 40.72 -30.13 -3.26
CA THR A 700 41.99 -30.82 -2.95
C THR A 700 42.13 -32.17 -3.65
N ASP A 701 41.09 -32.61 -4.37
CA ASP A 701 41.14 -33.81 -5.20
C ASP A 701 42.15 -33.62 -6.35
N PRO A 702 43.13 -34.52 -6.54
CA PRO A 702 44.07 -34.44 -7.66
C PRO A 702 43.40 -34.33 -9.04
N ALA A 703 42.18 -34.87 -9.20
CA ALA A 703 41.42 -34.77 -10.45
C ALA A 703 40.94 -33.35 -10.76
N ALA A 704 40.82 -32.46 -9.76
CA ALA A 704 40.45 -31.06 -9.94
C ALA A 704 41.44 -30.30 -10.82
N ALA A 705 42.71 -30.73 -10.86
CA ALA A 705 43.75 -30.13 -11.71
C ALA A 705 43.45 -30.21 -13.22
N ALA A 706 42.53 -31.09 -13.65
CA ALA A 706 42.07 -31.19 -15.03
C ALA A 706 41.12 -30.05 -15.44
N TYR A 707 40.58 -29.29 -14.47
CA TYR A 707 39.62 -28.20 -14.69
C TYR A 707 40.14 -26.87 -14.13
N PRO A 708 41.29 -26.36 -14.60
CA PRO A 708 41.98 -25.22 -13.99
C PRO A 708 41.22 -23.89 -14.09
N THR A 709 40.19 -23.82 -14.93
CA THR A 709 39.33 -22.64 -15.11
C THR A 709 38.12 -22.63 -14.18
N TYR A 710 37.85 -23.73 -13.47
CA TYR A 710 36.70 -23.82 -12.56
C TYR A 710 37.07 -23.25 -11.20
N SER A 711 36.15 -22.52 -10.58
CA SER A 711 36.39 -21.91 -9.27
C SER A 711 36.20 -22.94 -8.15
N CYS A 712 36.82 -22.69 -7.00
CA CYS A 712 36.56 -23.46 -5.78
C CYS A 712 35.55 -22.70 -4.91
N GLU A 713 34.48 -23.35 -4.47
CA GLU A 713 33.47 -22.77 -3.60
C GLU A 713 33.05 -23.78 -2.53
N SER A 714 32.98 -23.34 -1.27
CA SER A 714 32.63 -24.20 -0.12
C SER A 714 33.46 -25.50 -0.02
N GLY A 715 34.71 -25.48 -0.51
CA GLY A 715 35.60 -26.63 -0.51
C GLY A 715 35.46 -27.58 -1.70
N PHE A 716 34.55 -27.29 -2.64
CA PHE A 716 34.24 -28.10 -3.82
C PHE A 716 34.46 -27.35 -5.14
N VAL A 717 34.78 -28.07 -6.21
CA VAL A 717 35.00 -27.50 -7.55
C VAL A 717 33.64 -27.08 -8.13
N ARG A 718 33.42 -25.78 -8.38
CA ARG A 718 32.18 -25.22 -8.91
C ARG A 718 32.11 -25.31 -10.44
N LEU A 719 30.96 -25.75 -10.95
CA LEU A 719 30.70 -25.76 -12.39
C LEU A 719 30.52 -24.33 -12.94
N PRO A 720 30.95 -24.07 -14.18
CA PRO A 720 30.58 -22.89 -14.94
C PRO A 720 29.06 -22.69 -15.01
N HIS A 721 28.62 -21.44 -15.05
CA HIS A 721 27.20 -21.07 -14.99
C HIS A 721 26.35 -21.71 -16.10
N ASP A 722 26.87 -21.77 -17.31
CA ASP A 722 26.22 -22.33 -18.51
C ASP A 722 26.05 -23.87 -18.46
N LEU A 723 26.87 -24.55 -17.64
CA LEU A 723 26.72 -25.98 -17.37
C LEU A 723 25.82 -26.22 -16.16
N ALA A 724 26.00 -25.41 -15.11
CA ALA A 724 25.24 -25.50 -13.87
C ALA A 724 23.75 -25.17 -14.06
N GLN A 725 23.44 -24.22 -14.95
CA GLN A 725 22.06 -23.79 -15.17
C GLN A 725 21.76 -23.31 -16.59
N SER A 726 20.48 -23.39 -16.98
CA SER A 726 19.97 -22.85 -18.25
C SER A 726 18.63 -22.15 -18.04
N LYS A 727 18.38 -21.03 -18.72
CA LYS A 727 17.15 -20.25 -18.60
C LYS A 727 16.59 -19.90 -19.97
N THR A 728 15.28 -20.07 -20.14
CA THR A 728 14.55 -19.80 -21.39
C THR A 728 13.25 -19.05 -21.11
N TYR A 729 12.70 -18.37 -22.12
CA TYR A 729 11.53 -17.51 -21.98
C TYR A 729 10.50 -17.79 -23.08
N SER A 730 9.22 -17.65 -22.74
CA SER A 730 8.11 -17.77 -23.70
C SER A 730 7.02 -16.75 -23.38
N LEU A 731 6.47 -16.09 -24.42
CA LEU A 731 5.27 -15.26 -24.23
C LEU A 731 4.03 -16.14 -24.35
N ILE A 732 3.26 -16.23 -23.27
CA ILE A 732 2.02 -17.00 -23.20
C ILE A 732 0.85 -16.03 -23.09
N GLY A 733 -0.12 -16.15 -24.00
CA GLY A 733 -1.30 -15.29 -24.07
C GLY A 733 -2.60 -16.07 -24.13
N VAL A 734 -3.67 -15.51 -23.56
CA VAL A 734 -5.02 -16.09 -23.56
C VAL A 734 -6.06 -15.00 -23.87
N ASP A 735 -7.00 -15.33 -24.75
CA ASP A 735 -8.20 -14.54 -25.02
C ASP A 735 -9.40 -15.09 -24.23
N ARG A 736 -10.20 -14.18 -23.67
CA ARG A 736 -11.45 -14.50 -22.99
C ARG A 736 -12.55 -13.53 -23.40
N THR A 737 -13.75 -14.05 -23.62
CA THR A 737 -14.96 -13.24 -23.80
C THR A 737 -16.05 -13.72 -22.88
N TYR A 738 -16.68 -12.79 -22.17
CA TYR A 738 -17.80 -13.09 -21.28
C TYR A 738 -18.82 -11.96 -21.29
N THR A 739 -20.05 -12.28 -20.87
CA THR A 739 -21.17 -11.34 -20.82
C THR A 739 -21.89 -11.48 -19.49
N ASP A 740 -22.16 -10.36 -18.85
CA ASP A 740 -22.82 -10.30 -17.55
C ASP A 740 -24.07 -9.42 -17.63
N VAL A 741 -25.14 -9.88 -16.97
CA VAL A 741 -26.40 -9.15 -16.81
C VAL A 741 -26.49 -8.73 -15.35
N LEU A 742 -26.60 -7.42 -15.13
CA LEU A 742 -26.46 -6.75 -13.84
C LEU A 742 -27.75 -5.98 -13.53
N PRO A 743 -28.77 -6.65 -12.98
CA PRO A 743 -29.96 -5.97 -12.48
C PRO A 743 -29.64 -5.15 -11.21
N SER A 744 -30.33 -4.02 -11.07
CA SER A 744 -30.27 -3.16 -9.88
C SER A 744 -31.67 -2.66 -9.53
N PHE A 745 -32.00 -2.67 -8.25
CA PHE A 745 -33.22 -2.09 -7.71
C PHE A 745 -32.86 -1.28 -6.46
N ASN A 746 -33.36 -0.04 -6.40
CA ASN A 746 -33.22 0.86 -5.28
C ASN A 746 -34.58 1.48 -4.96
N ILE A 747 -34.91 1.61 -3.68
CA ILE A 747 -36.13 2.25 -3.20
C ILE A 747 -35.82 3.06 -1.94
N ALA A 748 -36.42 4.24 -1.85
CA ALA A 748 -36.44 5.08 -0.66
C ALA A 748 -37.90 5.47 -0.39
N TRP A 749 -38.35 5.18 0.82
CA TRP A 749 -39.68 5.49 1.33
C TRP A 749 -39.56 6.50 2.46
N ASP A 750 -40.04 7.71 2.22
CA ASP A 750 -40.25 8.73 3.23
C ASP A 750 -41.48 8.31 4.08
N ILE A 751 -41.22 7.58 5.17
CA ILE A 751 -42.23 7.17 6.14
C ILE A 751 -42.92 8.41 6.71
N THR A 752 -42.10 9.44 7.01
CA THR A 752 -42.51 10.79 7.37
C THR A 752 -41.61 11.79 6.62
N ASP A 753 -41.89 13.10 6.75
CA ASP A 753 -41.05 14.16 6.18
C ASP A 753 -39.62 14.21 6.74
N THR A 754 -39.35 13.44 7.81
CA THR A 754 -38.05 13.38 8.48
C THR A 754 -37.50 11.97 8.62
N LEU A 755 -38.26 10.92 8.27
CA LEU A 755 -37.84 9.53 8.45
C LEU A 755 -37.89 8.79 7.11
N VAL A 756 -36.73 8.33 6.64
CA VAL A 756 -36.55 7.66 5.35
C VAL A 756 -36.11 6.21 5.58
N LEU A 757 -36.80 5.26 4.95
CA LEU A 757 -36.38 3.87 4.85
C LEU A 757 -35.86 3.61 3.44
N ARG A 758 -34.66 3.06 3.30
CA ARG A 758 -34.04 2.70 2.02
C ARG A 758 -33.83 1.21 1.89
N GLY A 759 -34.07 0.67 0.70
CA GLY A 759 -33.71 -0.70 0.34
C GLY A 759 -32.98 -0.73 -0.99
N ALA A 760 -31.97 -1.58 -1.12
CA ALA A 760 -31.33 -1.84 -2.40
C ALA A 760 -31.03 -3.33 -2.58
N ALA A 761 -31.12 -3.79 -3.83
CA ALA A 761 -30.72 -5.12 -4.25
C ALA A 761 -30.07 -5.03 -5.64
N SER A 762 -28.86 -5.55 -5.80
CA SER A 762 -28.16 -5.47 -7.08
C SER A 762 -27.17 -6.61 -7.29
N LYS A 763 -26.84 -6.85 -8.56
CA LYS A 763 -25.74 -7.72 -8.97
C LYS A 763 -24.62 -6.88 -9.58
N VAL A 764 -23.39 -7.14 -9.16
CA VAL A 764 -22.21 -6.35 -9.51
C VAL A 764 -21.07 -7.29 -9.91
N ILE A 765 -20.19 -6.82 -10.78
CA ILE A 765 -18.95 -7.52 -11.13
C ILE A 765 -17.73 -6.62 -10.95
N ALA A 766 -16.59 -7.25 -10.68
CA ALA A 766 -15.27 -6.65 -10.77
C ALA A 766 -14.34 -7.64 -11.49
N ARG A 767 -13.46 -7.11 -12.32
CA ARG A 767 -12.50 -7.94 -13.07
C ARG A 767 -11.32 -8.30 -12.17
N PRO A 768 -10.68 -9.48 -12.33
CA PRO A 768 -9.52 -9.86 -11.53
C PRO A 768 -8.38 -8.87 -11.67
N GLY A 769 -7.51 -8.74 -10.66
CA GLY A 769 -6.35 -7.84 -10.70
C GLY A 769 -5.45 -8.11 -11.91
N TYR A 770 -4.76 -7.10 -12.42
CA TYR A 770 -3.90 -7.27 -13.60
C TYR A 770 -2.77 -8.27 -13.35
N THR A 771 -2.19 -8.25 -12.15
CA THR A 771 -1.17 -9.20 -11.70
C THR A 771 -1.72 -10.62 -11.59
N ASP A 772 -2.95 -10.79 -11.10
CA ASP A 772 -3.55 -12.13 -10.95
C ASP A 772 -3.67 -12.88 -12.28
N ILE A 773 -3.89 -12.15 -13.38
CA ILE A 773 -4.09 -12.71 -14.72
C ILE A 773 -2.89 -12.58 -15.64
N ALA A 774 -1.91 -11.72 -15.34
CA ALA A 774 -0.82 -11.43 -16.26
C ALA A 774 0.55 -11.25 -15.60
N ALA A 775 0.71 -11.44 -14.29
CA ALA A 775 2.04 -11.50 -13.71
C ALA A 775 2.90 -12.59 -14.40
N PRO A 776 4.16 -12.26 -14.76
CA PRO A 776 5.12 -13.23 -15.28
C PRO A 776 5.26 -14.47 -14.40
N GLY A 777 5.23 -15.64 -15.04
CA GLY A 777 5.49 -16.92 -14.39
C GLY A 777 6.97 -17.30 -14.41
N ALA A 778 7.36 -18.16 -13.47
CA ALA A 778 8.69 -18.77 -13.44
C ALA A 778 8.58 -20.22 -13.00
N LEU A 779 9.15 -21.12 -13.80
CA LEU A 779 9.28 -22.54 -13.49
C LEU A 779 10.76 -22.86 -13.32
N SER A 780 11.10 -23.47 -12.19
CA SER A 780 12.46 -23.93 -11.89
C SER A 780 12.49 -25.45 -11.78
N TYR A 781 13.42 -26.08 -12.48
CA TYR A 781 13.73 -27.50 -12.32
C TYR A 781 15.03 -27.66 -11.55
N TYR A 782 14.99 -28.40 -10.45
CA TYR A 782 16.19 -28.81 -9.71
C TYR A 782 16.46 -30.30 -9.99
N SER A 783 17.62 -30.61 -10.57
CA SER A 783 18.07 -31.98 -10.76
C SER A 783 18.40 -32.67 -9.43
N GLU A 784 18.59 -33.99 -9.45
CA GLU A 784 19.04 -34.72 -8.26
C GLU A 784 20.47 -34.34 -7.90
N GLU A 785 21.32 -34.17 -8.90
CA GLU A 785 22.72 -33.76 -8.80
C GLU A 785 22.83 -32.41 -8.07
N TYR A 786 22.13 -31.38 -8.57
CA TYR A 786 22.11 -30.06 -7.94
C TYR A 786 21.65 -30.09 -6.48
N VAL A 787 20.63 -30.90 -6.16
CA VAL A 787 20.11 -31.03 -4.78
C VAL A 787 21.11 -31.77 -3.88
N ASN A 788 21.78 -32.80 -4.38
CA ASN A 788 22.80 -33.54 -3.61
C ASN A 788 23.99 -32.63 -3.29
N ASP A 789 24.41 -31.82 -4.23
CA ASP A 789 25.47 -30.83 -4.09
C ASP A 789 25.10 -29.72 -3.10
N ARG A 790 23.90 -29.17 -3.26
CA ARG A 790 23.42 -28.12 -2.35
C ARG A 790 23.11 -28.66 -0.96
N ARG A 791 22.97 -29.97 -0.75
CA ARG A 791 22.85 -30.56 0.60
C ARG A 791 24.14 -30.39 1.42
N VAL A 792 25.30 -30.39 0.77
CA VAL A 792 26.59 -30.18 1.45
C VAL A 792 26.96 -28.70 1.60
N ALA A 793 26.35 -27.81 0.81
CA ALA A 793 26.64 -26.36 0.80
C ALA A 793 25.43 -25.45 1.15
N GLY A 794 24.33 -26.02 1.66
CA GLY A 794 23.15 -25.29 2.17
C GLY A 794 22.21 -24.71 1.10
N GLY A 795 21.52 -25.55 0.31
CA GLY A 795 20.50 -25.12 -0.64
C GLY A 795 19.33 -26.11 -0.83
N ALA A 796 18.69 -26.08 -2.01
CA ALA A 796 17.41 -26.74 -2.30
C ALA A 796 17.35 -28.18 -1.76
N SER A 797 16.26 -28.53 -1.05
CA SER A 797 16.15 -29.79 -0.33
C SER A 797 15.40 -30.89 -1.10
N THR A 798 14.75 -30.55 -2.22
CA THR A 798 13.88 -31.45 -2.98
C THR A 798 14.12 -31.25 -4.48
N ALA A 799 14.36 -32.34 -5.20
CA ALA A 799 14.50 -32.33 -6.66
C ALA A 799 13.13 -32.30 -7.35
N GLY A 800 13.11 -31.80 -8.58
CA GLY A 800 11.91 -31.70 -9.40
C GLY A 800 11.56 -30.28 -9.80
N TRP A 801 10.35 -30.15 -10.36
CA TRP A 801 9.82 -28.88 -10.82
C TRP A 801 9.12 -28.14 -9.69
N VAL A 802 9.38 -26.84 -9.56
CA VAL A 802 8.62 -25.90 -8.74
C VAL A 802 8.37 -24.63 -9.53
N GLY A 803 7.47 -23.76 -9.07
CA GLY A 803 7.35 -22.45 -9.70
C GLY A 803 6.12 -21.67 -9.28
N GLN A 804 5.86 -20.61 -10.02
CA GLN A 804 4.74 -19.71 -9.80
C GLN A 804 4.25 -19.10 -11.10
N GLY A 805 3.02 -18.61 -11.13
CA GLY A 805 2.52 -17.84 -12.26
C GLY A 805 1.09 -17.36 -12.12
N SER A 806 0.75 -16.36 -12.95
CA SER A 806 -0.60 -15.82 -13.04
C SER A 806 -1.61 -16.82 -13.58
N ASN A 807 -2.87 -16.67 -13.18
CA ASN A 807 -3.98 -17.46 -13.69
C ASN A 807 -4.81 -16.63 -14.68
N LYS A 808 -4.46 -16.75 -15.97
CA LYS A 808 -5.14 -16.09 -17.09
C LYS A 808 -6.62 -16.51 -17.26
N GLN A 809 -7.06 -17.58 -16.59
CA GLN A 809 -8.41 -18.16 -16.65
C GLN A 809 -9.33 -17.72 -15.51
N LEU A 810 -8.88 -16.83 -14.61
CA LEU A 810 -9.71 -16.35 -13.50
C LEU A 810 -11.02 -15.74 -13.98
N GLU A 811 -12.11 -16.19 -13.39
CA GLU A 811 -13.43 -15.59 -13.59
C GLU A 811 -13.52 -14.21 -12.91
N PRO A 812 -14.32 -13.27 -13.44
CA PRO A 812 -14.59 -12.03 -12.74
C PRO A 812 -15.30 -12.28 -11.41
N PHE A 813 -14.96 -11.47 -10.41
CA PHE A 813 -15.64 -11.41 -9.13
C PHE A 813 -17.11 -11.05 -9.38
N LYS A 814 -18.01 -11.71 -8.67
CA LYS A 814 -19.45 -11.50 -8.76
C LYS A 814 -19.98 -11.26 -7.37
N ALA A 815 -20.84 -10.27 -7.20
CA ALA A 815 -21.51 -10.02 -5.93
C ALA A 815 -23.01 -9.82 -6.15
N THR A 816 -23.80 -10.48 -5.31
CA THR A 816 -25.21 -10.12 -5.10
C THR A 816 -25.29 -9.43 -3.74
N GLN A 817 -25.76 -8.19 -3.75
CA GLN A 817 -25.74 -7.34 -2.55
C GLN A 817 -27.12 -6.80 -2.21
N PHE A 818 -27.35 -6.69 -0.90
CA PHE A 818 -28.56 -6.19 -0.30
C PHE A 818 -28.22 -5.13 0.75
N ASP A 819 -28.99 -4.06 0.75
CA ASP A 819 -28.88 -2.96 1.70
C ASP A 819 -30.27 -2.62 2.25
N LEU A 820 -30.36 -2.34 3.54
CA LEU A 820 -31.55 -1.82 4.21
C LEU A 820 -31.13 -0.73 5.18
N GLY A 821 -31.60 0.50 5.00
CA GLY A 821 -31.23 1.64 5.83
C GLY A 821 -32.46 2.35 6.40
N LEU A 822 -32.38 2.83 7.64
CA LEU A 822 -33.36 3.72 8.24
C LEU A 822 -32.64 5.00 8.68
N GLU A 823 -33.13 6.16 8.23
CA GLU A 823 -32.48 7.46 8.39
C GLU A 823 -33.48 8.48 8.93
N TRP A 824 -33.13 9.16 10.01
CA TRP A 824 -33.94 10.18 10.67
C TRP A 824 -33.26 11.55 10.57
N TYR A 825 -33.83 12.43 9.74
CA TYR A 825 -33.43 13.81 9.48
C TYR A 825 -34.29 14.77 10.29
N PHE A 826 -33.97 14.96 11.55
CA PHE A 826 -34.83 15.68 12.51
C PHE A 826 -34.66 17.20 12.53
N GLN A 827 -33.63 17.72 11.85
CA GLN A 827 -33.43 19.15 11.57
C GLN A 827 -32.45 19.30 10.40
N PRO A 828 -32.38 20.48 9.74
CA PRO A 828 -31.38 20.74 8.71
C PRO A 828 -29.95 20.46 9.22
N GLY A 829 -29.14 19.77 8.43
CA GLY A 829 -27.77 19.40 8.81
C GLY A 829 -27.64 18.32 9.90
N ALA A 830 -28.73 17.70 10.39
CA ALA A 830 -28.68 16.58 11.32
C ALA A 830 -29.31 15.30 10.76
N VAL A 831 -28.67 14.16 11.06
CA VAL A 831 -29.21 12.84 10.74
C VAL A 831 -28.80 11.83 11.80
N ALA A 832 -29.64 10.84 12.07
CA ALA A 832 -29.26 9.60 12.74
C ALA A 832 -29.73 8.43 11.88
N GLY A 833 -28.89 7.43 11.67
CA GLY A 833 -29.20 6.32 10.79
C GLY A 833 -28.59 5.00 11.20
N VAL A 834 -29.28 3.94 10.78
CA VAL A 834 -28.81 2.55 10.85
C VAL A 834 -28.91 1.93 9.47
N GLY A 835 -27.82 1.34 9.00
CA GLY A 835 -27.73 0.58 7.76
C GLY A 835 -27.41 -0.87 8.06
N LEU A 836 -28.10 -1.79 7.40
CA LEU A 836 -27.79 -3.21 7.34
C LEU A 836 -27.31 -3.51 5.93
N PHE A 837 -26.23 -4.27 5.80
CA PHE A 837 -25.75 -4.72 4.51
C PHE A 837 -25.44 -6.21 4.52
N ARG A 838 -25.61 -6.84 3.36
CA ARG A 838 -25.14 -8.19 3.09
C ARG A 838 -24.68 -8.31 1.65
N LYS A 839 -23.47 -8.81 1.45
CA LYS A 839 -22.88 -9.13 0.15
C LYS A 839 -22.57 -10.61 0.12
N ASN A 840 -23.15 -11.32 -0.83
CA ASN A 840 -22.74 -12.67 -1.19
C ASN A 840 -21.81 -12.56 -2.41
N VAL A 841 -20.56 -12.98 -2.25
CA VAL A 841 -19.45 -12.80 -3.17
C VAL A 841 -18.98 -14.15 -3.68
N ASP A 842 -18.95 -14.27 -5.01
CA ASP A 842 -18.41 -15.41 -5.73
C ASP A 842 -17.18 -14.98 -6.54
N ASN A 843 -16.33 -15.95 -6.85
CA ASN A 843 -15.16 -15.81 -7.72
C ASN A 843 -14.11 -14.82 -7.21
N PHE A 844 -13.98 -14.65 -5.89
CA PHE A 844 -12.94 -13.81 -5.35
C PHE A 844 -11.56 -14.46 -5.48
N THR A 845 -10.54 -13.69 -5.83
CA THR A 845 -9.19 -14.21 -6.05
C THR A 845 -8.46 -14.44 -4.73
N LEU A 846 -7.81 -15.60 -4.60
CA LEU A 846 -6.90 -15.92 -3.49
C LEU A 846 -5.64 -16.64 -3.99
N PRO A 847 -4.48 -16.40 -3.34
CA PRO A 847 -3.28 -17.17 -3.61
C PRO A 847 -3.45 -18.60 -3.11
N VAL A 848 -2.95 -19.56 -3.89
CA VAL A 848 -2.96 -20.98 -3.57
C VAL A 848 -1.63 -21.61 -3.96
N VAL A 849 -1.20 -22.60 -3.17
CA VAL A 849 0.04 -23.35 -3.40
C VAL A 849 -0.30 -24.83 -3.47
N ARG A 850 -0.02 -25.48 -4.60
CA ARG A 850 -0.28 -26.92 -4.77
C ARG A 850 0.57 -27.54 -5.87
N ASP A 851 0.67 -28.86 -5.83
CA ASP A 851 1.19 -29.62 -6.95
C ASP A 851 0.24 -29.52 -8.15
N THR A 852 0.78 -29.20 -9.33
CA THR A 852 -0.01 -28.97 -10.54
C THR A 852 0.60 -29.72 -11.74
N PRO A 853 -0.18 -30.57 -12.43
CA PRO A 853 0.28 -31.19 -13.67
C PRO A 853 0.36 -30.14 -14.78
N MET A 854 1.50 -30.07 -15.47
CA MET A 854 1.76 -29.14 -16.57
C MET A 854 2.44 -29.85 -17.73
N VAL A 855 2.28 -29.30 -18.93
CA VAL A 855 3.04 -29.74 -20.10
C VAL A 855 4.15 -28.72 -20.36
N ILE A 856 5.39 -29.09 -20.08
CA ILE A 856 6.58 -28.24 -20.28
C ILE A 856 7.39 -28.84 -21.43
N ASN A 857 7.61 -28.07 -22.50
CA ASN A 857 8.33 -28.53 -23.70
C ASN A 857 7.79 -29.85 -24.30
N GLY A 858 6.48 -30.10 -24.18
CA GLY A 858 5.82 -31.31 -24.66
C GLY A 858 5.84 -32.50 -23.68
N GLU A 859 6.46 -32.37 -22.52
CA GLU A 859 6.50 -33.38 -21.47
C GLU A 859 5.50 -33.07 -20.36
N ALA A 860 4.69 -34.06 -19.97
CA ALA A 860 3.78 -33.93 -18.83
C ALA A 860 4.57 -34.12 -17.52
N VAL A 861 4.68 -33.05 -16.74
CA VAL A 861 5.38 -33.03 -15.44
C VAL A 861 4.44 -32.58 -14.33
N ASN A 862 4.74 -32.97 -13.10
CA ASN A 862 4.05 -32.43 -11.92
C ASN A 862 4.92 -31.34 -11.30
N VAL A 863 4.48 -30.09 -11.39
CA VAL A 863 5.15 -28.95 -10.77
C VAL A 863 4.72 -28.90 -9.31
N GLN A 864 5.65 -29.19 -8.42
CA GLN A 864 5.44 -29.24 -6.98
C GLN A 864 5.27 -27.83 -6.42
N ARG A 865 4.39 -27.66 -5.43
CA ARG A 865 4.18 -26.39 -4.72
C ARG A 865 4.01 -25.18 -5.66
N TYR A 866 3.33 -25.37 -6.79
CA TYR A 866 3.10 -24.30 -7.74
C TYR A 866 2.23 -23.20 -7.13
N GLU A 867 2.75 -21.97 -7.07
CA GLU A 867 2.05 -20.82 -6.52
C GLU A 867 1.25 -20.10 -7.62
N THR A 868 -0.06 -19.96 -7.42
CA THR A 868 -0.92 -19.28 -8.38
C THR A 868 -2.15 -18.68 -7.69
N GLN A 869 -3.11 -18.20 -8.48
CA GLN A 869 -4.34 -17.61 -8.01
C GLN A 869 -5.54 -18.52 -8.34
N ALA A 870 -6.51 -18.62 -7.44
CA ALA A 870 -7.74 -19.38 -7.62
C ALA A 870 -8.99 -18.54 -7.35
N ASN A 871 -10.14 -18.96 -7.89
CA ASN A 871 -11.44 -18.35 -7.62
C ASN A 871 -12.10 -19.01 -6.38
N GLY A 872 -12.14 -18.30 -5.27
CA GLY A 872 -12.96 -18.65 -4.10
C GLY A 872 -14.46 -18.52 -4.36
N ARG A 873 -15.26 -19.26 -3.59
CA ARG A 873 -16.73 -19.34 -3.66
C ARG A 873 -17.36 -19.08 -2.30
N ASP A 874 -18.63 -18.71 -2.30
CA ASP A 874 -19.47 -18.63 -1.09
C ASP A 874 -18.98 -17.64 -0.03
N GLY A 875 -18.30 -16.57 -0.44
CA GLY A 875 -17.90 -15.48 0.45
C GLY A 875 -19.10 -14.65 0.88
N VAL A 876 -19.19 -14.33 2.17
CA VAL A 876 -20.25 -13.48 2.73
C VAL A 876 -19.62 -12.39 3.58
N SER A 877 -20.02 -11.14 3.32
CA SER A 877 -19.75 -9.99 4.19
C SER A 877 -21.07 -9.35 4.56
N GLN A 878 -21.36 -9.26 5.85
CA GLN A 878 -22.61 -8.70 6.35
C GLN A 878 -22.39 -7.92 7.63
N GLY A 879 -23.20 -6.89 7.86
CA GLY A 879 -22.90 -6.00 8.96
C GLY A 879 -23.93 -4.92 9.20
N VAL A 880 -23.59 -4.08 10.19
CA VAL A 880 -24.38 -2.94 10.63
C VAL A 880 -23.52 -1.68 10.58
N GLU A 881 -24.05 -0.63 9.99
CA GLU A 881 -23.51 0.72 10.00
C GLU A 881 -24.42 1.59 10.88
N LEU A 882 -23.86 2.26 11.88
CA LEU A 882 -24.56 3.27 12.68
C LEU A 882 -23.89 4.62 12.38
N TYR A 883 -24.68 5.66 12.17
CA TYR A 883 -24.14 7.00 11.99
C TYR A 883 -25.08 8.04 12.57
N GLY A 884 -24.50 9.13 13.04
CA GLY A 884 -25.23 10.26 13.55
C GLY A 884 -24.42 11.52 13.37
N GLN A 885 -25.10 12.61 13.04
CA GLN A 885 -24.52 13.93 13.11
C GLN A 885 -25.55 14.93 13.58
N TYR A 886 -25.06 15.95 14.27
CA TYR A 886 -25.86 17.02 14.80
C TYR A 886 -25.03 18.28 14.88
N THR A 887 -25.62 19.40 14.47
CA THR A 887 -25.03 20.73 14.59
C THR A 887 -25.94 21.58 15.45
N PHE A 888 -25.41 22.12 16.54
CA PHE A 888 -26.11 23.05 17.41
C PHE A 888 -26.08 24.46 16.80
N ASP A 889 -27.11 25.26 17.10
CA ASP A 889 -27.24 26.62 16.56
C ASP A 889 -26.02 27.51 16.86
N PHE A 890 -25.43 27.34 18.05
CA PHE A 890 -24.25 28.08 18.50
C PHE A 890 -22.93 27.69 17.80
N GLY A 891 -22.97 26.78 16.82
CA GLY A 891 -21.84 26.48 15.95
C GLY A 891 -21.08 25.20 16.25
N PHE A 892 -21.30 24.59 17.42
CA PHE A 892 -20.72 23.28 17.73
C PHE A 892 -21.44 22.17 16.97
N GLY A 893 -20.71 21.15 16.53
CA GLY A 893 -21.30 19.98 15.90
C GLY A 893 -20.51 18.71 16.17
N VAL A 894 -21.20 17.58 16.05
CA VAL A 894 -20.66 16.24 16.23
C VAL A 894 -21.07 15.39 15.05
N GLN A 895 -20.16 14.58 14.53
CA GLN A 895 -20.39 13.51 13.56
C GLN A 895 -19.78 12.25 14.12
N ALA A 896 -20.52 11.16 14.15
CA ALA A 896 -20.03 9.88 14.63
C ALA A 896 -20.55 8.76 13.73
N ASN A 897 -19.71 7.78 13.46
CA ASN A 897 -20.13 6.54 12.83
C ASN A 897 -19.40 5.34 13.39
N TYR A 898 -20.04 4.20 13.25
CA TYR A 898 -19.55 2.89 13.65
C TYR A 898 -19.95 1.86 12.61
N THR A 899 -19.06 0.93 12.28
CA THR A 899 -19.34 -0.18 11.39
C THR A 899 -18.88 -1.48 12.02
N TYR A 900 -19.79 -2.43 12.11
CA TYR A 900 -19.52 -3.82 12.43
C TYR A 900 -19.66 -4.64 11.14
N ASN A 901 -18.60 -5.34 10.72
CA ASN A 901 -18.60 -6.21 9.55
C ASN A 901 -18.18 -7.62 9.95
N ASP A 902 -19.03 -8.59 9.68
CA ASP A 902 -18.80 -10.00 9.92
C ASP A 902 -18.63 -10.73 8.59
N THR A 903 -17.58 -11.53 8.49
CA THR A 903 -17.21 -12.28 7.28
C THR A 903 -17.08 -13.76 7.61
N ASN A 904 -17.60 -14.63 6.76
CA ASN A 904 -17.42 -16.07 6.91
C ASN A 904 -16.03 -16.53 6.41
N LEU A 905 -15.70 -17.79 6.67
CA LEU A 905 -14.69 -18.52 5.91
C LEU A 905 -15.31 -18.93 4.59
N ALA A 906 -14.66 -18.58 3.50
CA ALA A 906 -15.11 -18.84 2.15
C ALA A 906 -14.29 -19.97 1.52
N SER A 907 -14.95 -20.92 0.87
CA SER A 907 -14.32 -22.08 0.26
C SER A 907 -13.47 -21.69 -0.94
N ILE A 908 -12.32 -22.34 -1.11
CA ILE A 908 -11.37 -22.09 -2.20
C ILE A 908 -11.55 -23.19 -3.23
N VAL A 909 -11.90 -22.83 -4.47
CA VAL A 909 -12.13 -23.79 -5.56
C VAL A 909 -11.14 -23.57 -6.69
N LEU A 910 -10.47 -24.62 -7.13
CA LEU A 910 -9.60 -24.59 -8.30
C LEU A 910 -9.88 -25.82 -9.16
N ASP A 911 -10.07 -25.62 -10.47
CA ASP A 911 -10.47 -26.65 -11.44
C ASP A 911 -11.73 -27.45 -11.02
N GLY A 912 -12.63 -26.81 -10.27
CA GLY A 912 -13.86 -27.43 -9.76
C GLY A 912 -13.70 -28.29 -8.50
N GLN A 913 -12.51 -28.34 -7.88
CA GLN A 913 -12.27 -29.01 -6.61
C GLN A 913 -12.11 -28.00 -5.46
N GLU A 914 -12.74 -28.27 -4.31
CA GLU A 914 -12.55 -27.50 -3.09
C GLU A 914 -11.24 -27.91 -2.40
N ILE A 915 -10.36 -26.94 -2.15
CA ILE A 915 -8.99 -27.18 -1.67
C ILE A 915 -8.69 -26.51 -0.32
N GLY A 916 -9.64 -25.76 0.26
CA GLY A 916 -9.46 -25.10 1.55
C GLY A 916 -10.50 -24.02 1.81
N SER A 917 -10.29 -23.21 2.86
CA SER A 917 -11.13 -22.05 3.17
C SER A 917 -10.30 -20.90 3.74
N SER A 918 -10.71 -19.65 3.49
CA SER A 918 -10.03 -18.45 4.02
C SER A 918 -11.05 -17.38 4.44
N PRO A 919 -10.80 -16.59 5.49
CA PRO A 919 -11.60 -15.40 5.74
C PRO A 919 -11.42 -14.38 4.60
N LEU A 920 -12.38 -13.48 4.45
CA LEU A 920 -12.21 -12.35 3.53
C LEU A 920 -11.08 -11.43 4.03
N VAL A 921 -9.94 -11.51 3.34
CA VAL A 921 -8.72 -10.72 3.63
C VAL A 921 -9.00 -9.22 3.42
N GLY A 922 -8.42 -8.38 4.28
CA GLY A 922 -8.50 -6.92 4.16
C GLY A 922 -9.66 -6.25 4.91
N SER A 923 -10.54 -7.03 5.55
CA SER A 923 -11.65 -6.49 6.35
C SER A 923 -11.28 -6.28 7.82
N ALA A 924 -11.63 -5.11 8.35
CA ALA A 924 -11.68 -4.87 9.79
C ALA A 924 -13.09 -5.19 10.32
N LYS A 925 -13.17 -5.98 11.38
CA LYS A 925 -14.45 -6.34 12.01
C LYS A 925 -15.19 -5.14 12.61
N ASN A 926 -14.44 -4.19 13.16
CA ASN A 926 -14.99 -2.98 13.80
C ASN A 926 -14.26 -1.74 13.30
N GLN A 927 -15.01 -0.67 13.05
CA GLN A 927 -14.49 0.64 12.65
C GLN A 927 -15.34 1.72 13.30
N ALA A 928 -14.70 2.81 13.75
CA ALA A 928 -15.38 3.94 14.36
C ALA A 928 -14.69 5.25 13.97
N ASN A 929 -15.48 6.27 13.63
CA ASN A 929 -14.98 7.61 13.40
C ASN A 929 -15.84 8.60 14.17
N VAL A 930 -15.22 9.53 14.90
CA VAL A 930 -15.89 10.57 15.68
C VAL A 930 -15.21 11.89 15.40
N THR A 931 -15.97 12.84 14.88
CA THR A 931 -15.53 14.20 14.63
C THR A 931 -16.35 15.16 15.47
N VAL A 932 -15.69 16.06 16.18
CA VAL A 932 -16.31 17.22 16.82
C VAL A 932 -15.78 18.48 16.16
N PHE A 933 -16.62 19.48 15.99
CA PHE A 933 -16.22 20.74 15.40
C PHE A 933 -16.95 21.92 16.03
N TYR A 934 -16.40 23.11 15.85
CA TYR A 934 -17.03 24.37 16.21
C TYR A 934 -16.77 25.37 15.09
N GLU A 935 -17.83 25.95 14.53
CA GLU A 935 -17.76 26.97 13.48
C GLU A 935 -18.56 28.23 13.86
N ASN A 936 -17.94 29.39 13.68
CA ASN A 936 -18.60 30.69 13.60
C ASN A 936 -18.03 31.49 12.42
N ASP A 937 -18.44 32.75 12.26
CA ASP A 937 -18.05 33.59 11.10
C ASP A 937 -16.53 33.75 10.92
N LYS A 938 -15.76 33.69 12.02
CA LYS A 938 -14.31 33.92 12.02
C LYS A 938 -13.49 32.66 12.24
N PHE A 939 -14.04 31.66 12.92
CA PHE A 939 -13.26 30.56 13.47
C PHE A 939 -13.93 29.23 13.21
N LEU A 940 -13.14 28.27 12.74
CA LEU A 940 -13.55 26.90 12.53
C LEU A 940 -12.47 25.97 13.13
N ALA A 941 -12.84 25.16 14.11
CA ALA A 941 -11.98 24.13 14.68
C ALA A 941 -12.63 22.76 14.59
N ARG A 942 -11.82 21.72 14.37
CA ARG A 942 -12.26 20.34 14.21
C ARG A 942 -11.27 19.40 14.88
N ALA A 943 -11.78 18.40 15.60
CA ALA A 943 -11.02 17.28 16.12
C ALA A 943 -11.66 15.98 15.63
N SER A 944 -10.89 15.12 14.94
CA SER A 944 -11.37 13.88 14.31
C SER A 944 -10.60 12.70 14.87
N PHE A 945 -11.30 11.78 15.53
CA PHE A 945 -10.77 10.52 16.03
C PHE A 945 -11.23 9.37 15.15
N ASN A 946 -10.30 8.62 14.59
CA ASN A 946 -10.57 7.47 13.72
C ASN A 946 -9.99 6.22 14.36
N ARG A 947 -10.73 5.11 14.42
CA ARG A 947 -10.29 3.83 14.95
C ARG A 947 -10.68 2.68 14.03
N ARG A 948 -9.70 1.88 13.64
CA ARG A 948 -9.86 0.62 12.91
C ARG A 948 -9.47 -0.54 13.83
N GLY A 949 -10.31 -1.57 13.89
CA GLY A 949 -9.99 -2.83 14.56
C GLY A 949 -8.88 -3.62 13.85
N GLN A 950 -8.61 -4.81 14.36
CA GLN A 950 -7.67 -5.76 13.77
C GLN A 950 -8.10 -6.16 12.36
N VAL A 951 -7.14 -6.28 11.44
CA VAL A 951 -7.34 -6.68 10.05
C VAL A 951 -6.60 -7.98 9.78
N VAL A 952 -7.23 -8.89 9.06
CA VAL A 952 -6.62 -10.16 8.62
C VAL A 952 -5.91 -9.95 7.28
N GLY A 953 -4.62 -10.31 7.21
CA GLY A 953 -3.73 -10.13 6.06
C GLY A 953 -3.51 -11.39 5.21
N GLY A 954 -4.17 -12.51 5.53
CA GLY A 954 -3.98 -13.81 4.86
C GLY A 954 -3.10 -14.76 5.68
N LEU A 955 -2.53 -15.76 5.04
CA LEU A 955 -1.62 -16.74 5.65
C LEU A 955 -0.17 -16.44 5.27
N ASN A 956 0.75 -16.61 6.21
CA ASN A 956 2.19 -16.61 6.03
C ASN A 956 2.75 -17.78 6.86
N ASN A 957 3.50 -18.69 6.22
CA ASN A 957 3.99 -19.92 6.85
C ASN A 957 2.90 -20.73 7.57
N GLY A 958 1.72 -20.86 6.95
CA GLY A 958 0.57 -21.56 7.55
C GLY A 958 -0.11 -20.83 8.72
N LEU A 959 0.39 -19.65 9.13
CA LEU A 959 -0.14 -18.85 10.23
C LEU A 959 -0.80 -17.57 9.71
N THR A 960 -1.88 -17.14 10.35
CA THR A 960 -2.60 -15.93 9.94
C THR A 960 -1.81 -14.66 10.26
N VAL A 961 -1.68 -13.76 9.30
CA VAL A 961 -1.12 -12.41 9.50
C VAL A 961 -2.19 -11.47 10.05
N TYR A 962 -1.88 -10.73 11.11
CA TYR A 962 -2.79 -9.76 11.71
C TYR A 962 -2.15 -8.38 11.80
N THR A 963 -2.81 -7.39 11.22
CA THR A 963 -2.53 -5.98 11.51
C THR A 963 -3.32 -5.57 12.75
N GLU A 964 -2.62 -5.05 13.75
CA GLU A 964 -3.22 -4.66 15.03
C GLU A 964 -4.19 -3.47 14.88
N PRO A 965 -5.09 -3.27 15.88
CA PRO A 965 -5.93 -2.08 15.92
C PRO A 965 -5.11 -0.79 15.79
N TYR A 966 -5.63 0.15 15.01
CA TYR A 966 -5.00 1.46 14.77
C TYR A 966 -6.01 2.55 15.12
N ASP A 967 -5.57 3.57 15.84
CA ASP A 967 -6.38 4.75 16.14
C ASP A 967 -5.57 6.03 15.96
N GLN A 968 -6.23 7.13 15.60
CA GLN A 968 -5.57 8.39 15.24
C GLN A 968 -6.47 9.56 15.62
N LEU A 969 -5.87 10.61 16.21
CA LEU A 969 -6.52 11.90 16.44
C LEU A 969 -5.92 12.98 15.53
N ASP A 970 -6.77 13.66 14.78
CA ASP A 970 -6.41 14.78 13.90
C ASP A 970 -7.07 16.06 14.39
N LEU A 971 -6.30 17.16 14.42
CA LEU A 971 -6.73 18.46 14.94
C LEU A 971 -6.54 19.54 13.88
N ASN A 972 -7.60 20.23 13.52
CA ASN A 972 -7.59 21.22 12.44
C ASN A 972 -8.21 22.54 12.92
N VAL A 973 -7.63 23.66 12.53
CA VAL A 973 -8.11 25.02 12.85
C VAL A 973 -8.00 25.89 11.60
N ALA A 974 -9.03 26.70 11.36
CA ALA A 974 -9.08 27.75 10.37
C ALA A 974 -9.58 29.06 10.99
N TYR A 975 -8.96 30.18 10.62
CA TYR A 975 -9.29 31.51 11.10
C TYR A 975 -9.38 32.50 9.94
N ASN A 976 -10.56 33.09 9.73
CA ASN A 976 -10.81 34.10 8.72
C ASN A 976 -10.36 35.47 9.26
N LEU A 977 -9.23 35.96 8.75
CA LEU A 977 -8.74 37.32 9.03
C LEU A 977 -9.67 38.37 8.41
N THR A 978 -10.09 38.11 7.18
CA THR A 978 -11.10 38.86 6.40
C THR A 978 -11.98 37.84 5.66
N PRO A 979 -13.06 38.25 4.98
CA PRO A 979 -13.83 37.33 4.11
C PRO A 979 -12.96 36.65 3.05
N ASP A 980 -11.91 37.34 2.59
CA ASP A 980 -11.02 36.90 1.52
C ASP A 980 -9.81 36.11 2.03
N TRP A 981 -9.37 36.33 3.28
CA TRP A 981 -8.15 35.74 3.85
C TRP A 981 -8.45 34.77 4.98
N THR A 982 -8.07 33.49 4.79
CA THR A 982 -8.16 32.43 5.81
C THR A 982 -6.77 31.91 6.15
N LEU A 983 -6.44 31.87 7.44
CA LEU A 983 -5.29 31.14 7.97
C LEU A 983 -5.72 29.74 8.43
N THR A 984 -4.85 28.75 8.27
CA THR A 984 -5.12 27.35 8.65
C THR A 984 -3.93 26.77 9.40
N ALA A 985 -4.21 25.85 10.31
CA ALA A 985 -3.22 25.01 10.98
C ALA A 985 -3.80 23.61 11.20
N SER A 986 -3.00 22.56 11.07
CA SER A 986 -3.45 21.19 11.33
C SER A 986 -2.36 20.29 11.89
N VAL A 987 -2.76 19.34 12.73
CA VAL A 987 -1.93 18.28 13.30
C VAL A 987 -2.57 16.95 12.92
N ILE A 988 -1.86 16.16 12.12
CA ILE A 988 -2.31 14.82 11.71
C ILE A 988 -1.54 13.78 12.53
N ASN A 989 -2.25 12.79 13.08
CA ASN A 989 -1.72 11.78 13.99
C ASN A 989 -1.16 12.36 15.29
N ALA A 990 -1.96 13.16 15.99
CA ALA A 990 -1.62 13.73 17.29
C ALA A 990 -1.28 12.67 18.36
N THR A 991 -1.87 11.48 18.26
CA THR A 991 -1.63 10.30 19.10
C THR A 991 -0.27 9.65 18.89
N LYS A 992 0.43 9.95 17.78
CA LYS A 992 1.67 9.28 17.35
C LYS A 992 1.51 7.77 17.20
N SER A 993 0.36 7.33 16.69
CA SER A 993 0.06 5.91 16.57
C SER A 993 0.93 5.24 15.52
N GLU A 994 1.38 4.03 15.84
CA GLU A 994 2.22 3.17 15.00
C GLU A 994 1.37 2.04 14.41
N GLN A 995 1.74 1.55 13.23
CA GLN A 995 1.12 0.37 12.63
C GLN A 995 1.94 -0.87 12.97
N ARG A 996 1.35 -1.80 13.74
CA ARG A 996 1.98 -3.05 14.15
C ARG A 996 1.32 -4.26 13.48
N VAL A 997 2.12 -5.20 13.02
CA VAL A 997 1.69 -6.44 12.37
C VAL A 997 2.35 -7.63 13.06
N HIS A 998 1.60 -8.70 13.33
CA HIS A 998 2.11 -9.93 13.95
C HIS A 998 1.58 -11.19 13.25
N LEU A 999 2.25 -12.32 13.53
CA LEU A 999 1.97 -13.63 12.96
C LEU A 999 1.29 -14.57 13.98
N GLY A 1000 0.19 -15.17 13.55
CA GLY A 1000 -0.64 -16.14 14.27
C GLY A 1000 -1.51 -15.53 15.37
N SER A 1001 -2.56 -16.25 15.76
CA SER A 1001 -3.60 -15.75 16.66
C SER A 1001 -3.31 -16.00 18.15
N ASP A 1002 -2.32 -16.83 18.45
CA ASP A 1002 -1.93 -17.26 19.80
C ASP A 1002 -0.97 -16.30 20.51
N THR A 1003 -0.21 -15.49 19.77
CA THR A 1003 0.74 -14.52 20.35
C THR A 1003 0.98 -13.32 19.45
N LYS A 1004 1.24 -12.16 20.08
CA LYS A 1004 1.72 -10.94 19.39
C LYS A 1004 3.25 -10.83 19.36
N ALA A 1005 3.97 -11.74 20.02
CA ALA A 1005 5.42 -11.74 20.11
C ALA A 1005 6.10 -12.04 18.77
N ARG A 1006 5.41 -12.76 17.87
CA ARG A 1006 5.86 -12.96 16.49
C ARG A 1006 5.61 -11.72 15.64
N LEU A 1007 6.33 -10.64 15.93
CA LEU A 1007 6.23 -9.35 15.25
C LEU A 1007 6.69 -9.47 13.79
N ILE A 1008 5.86 -9.11 12.83
CA ILE A 1008 6.25 -8.97 11.41
C ILE A 1008 6.80 -7.57 11.15
N SER A 1009 6.08 -6.54 11.60
CA SER A 1009 6.54 -5.16 11.46
C SER A 1009 5.94 -4.19 12.46
N ASN A 1010 6.65 -3.10 12.72
CA ASN A 1010 6.21 -1.93 13.46
C ASN A 1010 6.65 -0.67 12.71
N THR A 1011 5.69 0.11 12.20
CA THR A 1011 5.95 1.25 11.30
C THR A 1011 5.40 2.55 11.87
N TYR A 1012 6.19 3.61 11.85
CA TYR A 1012 5.78 4.96 12.23
C TYR A 1012 6.18 5.99 11.16
N ALA A 1013 5.19 6.64 10.55
CA ALA A 1013 5.37 7.62 9.47
C ALA A 1013 5.46 9.09 9.95
N GLY A 1014 5.46 9.31 11.27
CA GLY A 1014 5.51 10.64 11.87
C GLY A 1014 4.14 11.31 12.08
N ARG A 1015 4.10 12.22 13.04
CA ARG A 1015 3.04 13.20 13.24
C ARG A 1015 3.33 14.40 12.36
N GLN A 1016 2.33 14.87 11.62
CA GLN A 1016 2.50 15.91 10.62
C GLN A 1016 1.85 17.21 11.06
N LEU A 1017 2.50 18.32 10.78
CA LEU A 1017 2.12 19.67 11.12
C LEU A 1017 1.96 20.46 9.82
N TYR A 1018 0.84 21.16 9.70
CA TYR A 1018 0.53 22.00 8.56
C TYR A 1018 0.16 23.39 9.03
N PHE A 1019 0.53 24.38 8.23
CA PHE A 1019 0.10 25.76 8.41
C PHE A 1019 0.01 26.42 7.04
N GLY A 1020 -1.03 27.21 6.81
CA GLY A 1020 -1.23 27.83 5.50
C GLY A 1020 -2.11 29.06 5.52
N ALA A 1021 -2.06 29.81 4.43
CA ALA A 1021 -2.90 30.96 4.17
C ALA A 1021 -3.57 30.78 2.81
N THR A 1022 -4.87 31.06 2.75
CA THR A 1022 -5.65 31.07 1.51
C THR A 1022 -6.24 32.45 1.30
N TRP A 1023 -6.04 32.99 0.12
CA TRP A 1023 -6.71 34.17 -0.40
C TRP A 1023 -7.76 33.74 -1.42
N LYS A 1024 -9.02 34.13 -1.22
CA LYS A 1024 -10.15 33.93 -2.13
C LYS A 1024 -10.55 35.28 -2.72
N PHE A 1025 -11.04 35.28 -3.95
CA PHE A 1025 -11.48 36.48 -4.66
C PHE A 1025 -12.57 36.15 -5.67
#